data_AF-A0A9X8DSX9-F1
#
_entry.id   AF-A0A9X8DSX9-F1
#
_cell.length_a   1.000
_cell.length_b   1.000
_cell.length_c   1.000
_cell.angle_alpha   90.00
_cell.angle_beta   90.00
_cell.angle_gamma   90.00
#
_symmetry.space_group_name_H-M   'P 1'
#
loop_
_entity.id
_entity.type
_entity.pdbx_description
1 polymer ?
#
loop_
_entity_poly.entity_id
_entity_poly.type
_entity_poly.pdbx_seq_one_letter_code
_entity_poly.pdbx_strand_id
1 'polypeptide(L)'
;EPIRVESLESFTETFAPAGFDPKTFNCGYGLAEVTLVVTGQDPQARKEPSVLNVKKSVLEKHKRVVLAPMGHPSADATTLVGCGHAMPTFKVIVVDPDTLKPVGENQVGEVWIQGPSVATGYWKREEYTDEMFHAKVNAPKATHQSYKGNWLRSGDMGFLRHNEVFITGRLKDLIIIRGRNVCPQDVEHSVELAHDQVRPGCVAAFSIETAQQEEALVVVVELRAELKKDTEQLAAISRKIATAVLSEHQLRCAAIVLLKPRSIPKTTSGKIQRSAAKKQYESGSLAAQYIHRAESKAAAVQAVEIEEAPEEVDVKTPQVIKTTDIRTEEEIQAWLVARLAQEQAGGGGEASNKETSETDDDAVDLNTPWACFGMDSVAIVSLSAELGEFLGVVVPPAVFFQFDTPSKLISAPGLATGELTDAQTGDHTDQPVSYVGEDGELLAECYDVMAFPEIVHLQGQMHELTSAGLKVPYLDVLTTEKRKQLNYNTYNYLGYASHPTVAAASKAAIDTYGTGMSSSPIVGQTIVNTEVEAALCSHFTADAAVLFVGGWVANVTTIDSLVGKGDLILCDVLNHNSCVTGQRLSGAAILSFPHNDVATADRILRSVRHKYRRVLIVIEGVYSMDGDIPDLPAFVALKKAHKCFLFLDEAHSFGTMGPTGKGMCEHFNVPASDVDIRMGTMSKAMGSVGGFILASHALVQYLKYCAGGFVYSVGLGPANAGATLQSLQLMAAEPERSTHL
;
A
#
# COMPACT_ATOMS: atom_id res chain seq x y z
N GLU A 1 -5.79 -1.97 12.93
CA GLU A 1 -5.02 -2.24 14.17
C GLU A 1 -5.73 -1.62 15.36
N PRO A 2 -5.74 -2.26 16.54
CA PRO A 2 -6.33 -1.68 17.75
C PRO A 2 -5.60 -0.39 18.17
N ILE A 3 -6.36 0.60 18.65
CA ILE A 3 -5.79 1.83 19.22
C ILE A 3 -5.23 1.51 20.61
N ARG A 4 -3.98 1.90 20.86
CA ARG A 4 -3.30 1.73 22.15
C ARG A 4 -3.70 2.86 23.11
N VAL A 5 -4.11 2.51 24.33
CA VAL A 5 -4.52 3.49 25.35
C VAL A 5 -3.32 4.35 25.80
N GLU A 6 -2.14 3.75 25.87
CA GLU A 6 -0.89 4.40 26.28
C GLU A 6 -0.51 5.51 25.29
N SER A 7 -0.83 5.33 24.00
CA SER A 7 -0.61 6.38 22.99
C SER A 7 -1.52 7.59 23.22
N LEU A 8 -2.78 7.38 23.62
CA LEU A 8 -3.71 8.46 23.94
C LEU A 8 -3.28 9.21 25.20
N GLU A 9 -2.86 8.47 26.23
CA GLU A 9 -2.35 9.01 27.49
C GLU A 9 -1.07 9.83 27.27
N SER A 10 -0.08 9.28 26.57
CA SER A 10 1.19 9.95 26.29
C SER A 10 1.00 11.21 25.44
N PHE A 11 0.12 11.17 24.43
CA PHE A 11 -0.21 12.35 23.63
C PHE A 11 -0.89 13.43 24.49
N THR A 12 -1.84 13.03 25.33
CA THR A 12 -2.53 13.96 26.25
C THR A 12 -1.56 14.63 27.19
N GLU A 13 -0.66 13.87 27.82
CA GLU A 13 0.35 14.40 28.74
C GLU A 13 1.29 15.38 28.03
N THR A 14 1.76 15.01 26.84
CA THR A 14 2.70 15.82 26.05
C THR A 14 2.11 17.17 25.64
N PHE A 15 0.84 17.20 25.24
CA PHE A 15 0.18 18.41 24.70
C PHE A 15 -0.75 19.12 25.69
N ALA A 16 -0.91 18.62 26.91
CA ALA A 16 -1.68 19.30 27.96
C ALA A 16 -1.21 20.75 28.22
N PRO A 17 0.11 21.07 28.26
CA PRO A 17 0.57 22.45 28.42
C PRO A 17 0.17 23.39 27.27
N ALA A 18 -0.06 22.85 26.07
CA ALA A 18 -0.55 23.58 24.90
C ALA A 18 -2.09 23.74 24.89
N GLY A 19 -2.77 23.26 25.94
CA GLY A 19 -4.22 23.35 26.08
C GLY A 19 -5.00 22.23 25.40
N PHE A 20 -4.37 21.10 25.08
CA PHE A 20 -5.05 19.94 24.51
C PHE A 20 -6.03 19.33 25.52
N ASP A 21 -7.25 19.06 25.06
CA ASP A 21 -8.33 18.44 25.84
C ASP A 21 -8.56 17.01 25.31
N PRO A 22 -8.33 15.94 26.11
CA PRO A 22 -8.51 14.56 25.66
C PRO A 22 -9.93 14.23 25.17
N LYS A 23 -10.94 15.05 25.52
CA LYS A 23 -12.30 14.97 24.94
C LYS A 23 -12.37 15.35 23.45
N THR A 24 -11.26 15.80 22.88
CA THR A 24 -11.15 16.11 21.44
C THR A 24 -10.66 14.94 20.61
N PHE A 25 -10.21 13.84 21.24
CA PHE A 25 -9.88 12.64 20.49
C PHE A 25 -11.10 12.13 19.72
N ASN A 26 -10.90 11.90 18.44
CA ASN A 26 -11.87 11.23 17.59
C ASN A 26 -11.28 9.90 17.12
N CYS A 27 -11.39 8.88 17.96
CA CYS A 27 -11.00 7.52 17.61
C CYS A 27 -11.95 6.97 16.56
N GLY A 28 -11.41 6.60 15.40
CA GLY A 28 -12.18 6.09 14.27
C GLY A 28 -11.58 4.82 13.68
N TYR A 29 -12.38 4.12 12.89
CA TYR A 29 -11.96 2.97 12.10
C TYR A 29 -12.10 3.29 10.61
N GLY A 30 -11.10 2.87 9.84
CA GLY A 30 -11.03 3.05 8.40
C GLY A 30 -10.01 2.09 7.79
N LEU A 31 -10.13 1.87 6.49
CA LEU A 31 -9.32 0.95 5.68
C LEU A 31 -9.31 1.45 4.23
N ALA A 32 -8.33 1.05 3.43
CA ALA A 32 -8.13 1.58 2.08
C ALA A 32 -9.32 1.27 1.14
N GLU A 33 -9.98 0.15 1.41
CA GLU A 33 -11.18 -0.34 0.74
C GLU A 33 -12.42 0.51 1.05
N VAL A 34 -12.33 1.43 2.03
CA VAL A 34 -13.36 2.43 2.35
C VAL A 34 -12.76 3.81 2.32
N THR A 35 -13.07 4.58 1.28
CA THR A 35 -12.49 5.92 1.08
C THR A 35 -12.85 6.82 2.27
N LEU A 36 -11.86 7.12 3.12
CA LEU A 36 -11.88 8.01 4.30
C LEU A 36 -12.17 7.36 5.68
N VAL A 37 -13.43 7.01 6.01
CA VAL A 37 -13.82 6.62 7.38
C VAL A 37 -15.04 5.71 7.42
N VAL A 38 -15.01 4.69 8.27
CA VAL A 38 -16.11 3.74 8.51
C VAL A 38 -16.84 4.09 9.81
N THR A 39 -16.08 4.25 10.89
CA THR A 39 -16.62 4.61 12.20
C THR A 39 -15.83 5.74 12.82
N GLY A 40 -16.47 6.46 13.74
CA GLY A 40 -15.87 7.55 14.48
C GLY A 40 -16.84 8.07 15.54
N GLN A 41 -16.36 9.00 16.35
CA GLN A 41 -17.19 9.70 17.32
C GLN A 41 -17.69 11.03 16.75
N ASP A 42 -18.82 11.51 17.25
CA ASP A 42 -19.28 12.86 16.96
C ASP A 42 -18.26 13.87 17.54
N PRO A 43 -17.54 14.64 16.71
CA PRO A 43 -16.56 15.61 17.18
C PRO A 43 -17.17 16.69 18.09
N GLN A 44 -18.48 16.92 18.01
CA GLN A 44 -19.18 17.91 18.82
C GLN A 44 -19.58 17.37 20.20
N ALA A 45 -19.62 16.04 20.38
CA ALA A 45 -20.02 15.42 21.64
C ALA A 45 -19.01 15.63 22.77
N ARG A 46 -17.75 16.00 22.45
CA ARG A 46 -16.67 16.30 23.42
C ARG A 46 -16.58 15.23 24.51
N LYS A 47 -16.49 13.96 24.10
CA LYS A 47 -16.43 12.80 24.99
C LYS A 47 -15.08 12.11 24.83
N GLU A 48 -14.53 11.60 25.93
CA GLU A 48 -13.33 10.78 25.88
C GLU A 48 -13.62 9.45 25.15
N PRO A 49 -12.61 8.88 24.46
CA PRO A 49 -12.72 7.56 23.85
C PRO A 49 -13.17 6.49 24.85
N SER A 50 -14.04 5.58 24.43
CA SER A 50 -14.44 4.45 25.28
C SER A 50 -13.25 3.52 25.49
N VAL A 51 -12.92 3.22 26.75
CA VAL A 51 -11.84 2.28 27.10
C VAL A 51 -12.42 1.13 27.89
N LEU A 52 -12.17 -0.10 27.44
CA LEU A 52 -12.65 -1.33 28.07
C LEU A 52 -11.50 -2.17 28.57
N ASN A 53 -11.54 -2.56 29.84
CA ASN A 53 -10.66 -3.61 30.35
C ASN A 53 -11.36 -4.97 30.23
N VAL A 54 -10.74 -5.92 29.52
CA VAL A 54 -11.35 -7.21 29.15
C VAL A 54 -10.46 -8.38 29.55
N LYS A 55 -11.08 -9.52 29.88
CA LYS A 55 -10.36 -10.76 30.23
C LYS A 55 -9.74 -11.38 28.99
N LYS A 56 -8.41 -11.43 28.94
CA LYS A 56 -7.63 -11.87 27.77
C LYS A 56 -7.93 -13.33 27.40
N SER A 57 -7.89 -14.24 28.37
CA SER A 57 -8.12 -15.67 28.14
C SER A 57 -9.48 -16.01 27.54
N VAL A 58 -10.53 -15.26 27.93
CA VAL A 58 -11.89 -15.47 27.40
C VAL A 58 -12.02 -14.91 25.99
N LEU A 59 -11.40 -13.76 25.73
CA LEU A 59 -11.34 -13.15 24.40
C LEU A 59 -10.67 -14.09 23.40
N GLU A 60 -9.51 -14.65 23.77
CA GLU A 60 -8.69 -15.53 22.92
C GLU A 60 -9.33 -16.91 22.68
N LYS A 61 -9.81 -17.57 23.76
CA LYS A 61 -10.30 -18.96 23.68
C LYS A 61 -11.74 -19.07 23.21
N HIS A 62 -12.58 -18.09 23.56
CA HIS A 62 -14.02 -18.20 23.37
C HIS A 62 -14.58 -17.14 22.41
N LYS A 63 -13.71 -16.31 21.80
CA LYS A 63 -14.11 -15.20 20.93
C LYS A 63 -15.22 -14.35 21.57
N ARG A 64 -15.15 -14.13 22.89
CA ARG A 64 -16.19 -13.43 23.67
C ARG A 64 -15.58 -12.42 24.62
N VAL A 65 -16.20 -11.25 24.69
CA VAL A 65 -15.75 -10.13 25.53
C VAL A 65 -16.40 -10.24 26.90
N VAL A 66 -15.56 -10.30 27.93
CA VAL A 66 -15.97 -10.25 29.33
C VAL A 66 -15.13 -9.19 30.02
N LEU A 67 -15.78 -8.24 30.71
CA LEU A 67 -15.07 -7.16 31.39
C LEU A 67 -14.26 -7.69 32.56
N ALA A 68 -13.03 -7.19 32.67
CA ALA A 68 -12.17 -7.41 33.81
C ALA A 68 -12.45 -6.32 34.87
N PRO A 69 -12.73 -6.70 36.14
CA PRO A 69 -12.85 -5.74 37.23
C PRO A 69 -11.54 -4.95 37.46
N MET A 70 -11.66 -3.76 38.06
CA MET A 70 -10.51 -3.01 38.57
C MET A 70 -9.71 -3.90 39.55
N GLY A 71 -8.42 -4.14 39.25
CA GLY A 71 -7.54 -5.01 40.04
C GLY A 71 -7.47 -6.48 39.61
N HIS A 72 -8.07 -6.85 38.47
CA HIS A 72 -7.85 -8.17 37.86
C HIS A 72 -6.35 -8.38 37.54
N PRO A 73 -5.81 -9.60 37.64
CA PRO A 73 -4.42 -9.88 37.26
C PRO A 73 -4.10 -9.32 35.88
N SER A 74 -3.06 -8.47 35.79
CA SER A 74 -2.64 -7.83 34.53
C SER A 74 -2.29 -8.85 33.45
N ALA A 75 -1.75 -10.02 33.85
CA ALA A 75 -1.41 -11.10 32.93
C ALA A 75 -2.62 -11.73 32.19
N ASP A 76 -3.85 -11.54 32.68
CA ASP A 76 -5.08 -12.03 32.04
C ASP A 76 -6.08 -10.90 31.74
N ALA A 77 -5.59 -9.67 31.63
CA ALA A 77 -6.38 -8.49 31.30
C ALA A 77 -5.74 -7.76 30.12
N THR A 78 -6.57 -7.21 29.23
CA THR A 78 -6.12 -6.35 28.13
C THR A 78 -7.08 -5.19 27.95
N THR A 79 -6.57 -4.07 27.47
CA THR A 79 -7.33 -2.83 27.29
C THR A 79 -7.67 -2.64 25.82
N LEU A 80 -8.94 -2.39 25.52
CA LEU A 80 -9.43 -2.14 24.18
C LEU A 80 -10.08 -0.75 24.11
N VAL A 81 -9.70 0.02 23.09
CA VAL A 81 -10.22 1.36 22.84
C VAL A 81 -11.29 1.30 21.74
N GLY A 82 -12.39 2.00 21.97
CA GLY A 82 -13.51 2.11 21.03
C GLY A 82 -13.14 2.96 19.82
N CYS A 83 -13.51 2.50 18.65
CA CYS A 83 -13.32 3.18 17.37
C CYS A 83 -14.57 4.00 16.97
N GLY A 84 -15.47 4.27 17.92
CA GLY A 84 -16.70 5.02 17.69
C GLY A 84 -17.79 4.22 16.97
N HIS A 85 -18.82 4.94 16.53
CA HIS A 85 -20.03 4.39 15.92
C HIS A 85 -19.94 4.45 14.40
N ALA A 86 -20.66 3.55 13.71
CA ALA A 86 -20.77 3.60 12.26
C ALA A 86 -21.28 4.97 11.82
N MET A 87 -20.63 5.55 10.80
CA MET A 87 -21.11 6.80 10.17
C MET A 87 -22.52 6.60 9.62
N PRO A 88 -23.37 7.65 9.51
CA PRO A 88 -24.80 7.49 9.17
C PRO A 88 -25.10 6.72 7.88
N THR A 89 -24.21 6.80 6.88
CA THR A 89 -24.34 6.09 5.59
C THR A 89 -23.66 4.73 5.58
N PHE A 90 -22.97 4.37 6.66
CA PHE A 90 -22.29 3.09 6.83
C PHE A 90 -23.07 2.19 7.76
N LYS A 91 -23.05 0.92 7.40
CA LYS A 91 -23.51 -0.18 8.23
C LYS A 91 -22.29 -1.01 8.57
N VAL A 92 -22.17 -1.33 9.85
CA VAL A 92 -21.14 -2.24 10.35
C VAL A 92 -21.85 -3.38 11.04
N ILE A 93 -21.45 -4.59 10.69
CA ILE A 93 -21.86 -5.81 11.38
C ILE A 93 -20.61 -6.59 11.74
N VAL A 94 -20.76 -7.50 12.70
CA VAL A 94 -19.70 -8.44 13.05
C VAL A 94 -20.20 -9.82 12.70
N VAL A 95 -19.39 -10.54 11.93
CA VAL A 95 -19.76 -11.82 11.32
C VAL A 95 -18.74 -12.85 11.74
N ASP A 96 -19.20 -14.04 12.13
CA ASP A 96 -18.30 -15.15 12.35
C ASP A 96 -17.68 -15.55 10.98
N PRO A 97 -16.35 -15.46 10.80
CA PRO A 97 -15.71 -15.61 9.50
C PRO A 97 -15.85 -17.01 8.90
N ASP A 98 -16.15 -18.01 9.73
CA ASP A 98 -16.26 -19.41 9.34
C ASP A 98 -17.70 -19.75 8.91
N THR A 99 -18.68 -19.27 9.67
CA THR A 99 -20.11 -19.57 9.44
C THR A 99 -20.85 -18.52 8.60
N LEU A 100 -20.24 -17.34 8.41
CA LEU A 100 -20.79 -16.15 7.78
C LEU A 100 -22.10 -15.65 8.43
N LYS A 101 -22.34 -16.04 9.68
CA LYS A 101 -23.51 -15.64 10.46
C LYS A 101 -23.17 -14.42 11.33
N PRO A 102 -24.08 -13.43 11.46
CA PRO A 102 -23.87 -12.32 12.36
C PRO A 102 -23.75 -12.80 13.80
N VAL A 103 -22.71 -12.35 14.48
CA VAL A 103 -22.52 -12.61 15.92
C VAL A 103 -23.21 -11.53 16.75
N GLY A 104 -23.46 -11.84 18.02
CA GLY A 104 -24.11 -10.89 18.95
C GLY A 104 -23.17 -9.79 19.45
N GLU A 105 -23.71 -8.82 20.18
CA GLU A 105 -22.88 -7.88 20.93
C GLU A 105 -21.89 -8.61 21.85
N ASN A 106 -20.71 -8.04 22.03
CA ASN A 106 -19.62 -8.60 22.85
C ASN A 106 -19.09 -9.96 22.34
N GLN A 107 -19.36 -10.32 21.10
CA GLN A 107 -18.81 -11.51 20.45
C GLN A 107 -17.88 -11.09 19.33
N VAL A 108 -16.68 -11.68 19.32
CA VAL A 108 -15.62 -11.35 18.37
C VAL A 108 -15.84 -12.10 17.07
N GLY A 109 -15.82 -11.36 15.98
CA GLY A 109 -15.89 -11.88 14.62
C GLY A 109 -15.19 -10.92 13.67
N GLU A 110 -15.30 -11.18 12.38
CA GLU A 110 -14.82 -10.28 11.35
C GLU A 110 -15.75 -9.07 11.22
N VAL A 111 -15.17 -7.87 11.16
CA VAL A 111 -15.93 -6.63 10.95
C VAL A 111 -16.28 -6.52 9.46
N TRP A 112 -17.57 -6.54 9.14
CA TRP A 112 -18.07 -6.36 7.78
C TRP A 112 -18.74 -5.01 7.63
N ILE A 113 -18.56 -4.41 6.46
CA ILE A 113 -18.86 -3.01 6.22
C ILE A 113 -19.70 -2.88 4.96
N GLN A 114 -20.74 -2.07 5.00
CA GLN A 114 -21.51 -1.71 3.82
C GLN A 114 -21.71 -0.19 3.85
N GLY A 115 -21.45 0.49 2.74
CA GLY A 115 -21.62 1.93 2.65
C GLY A 115 -21.20 2.46 1.29
N PRO A 116 -21.57 3.69 0.95
CA PRO A 116 -21.39 4.25 -0.39
C PRO A 116 -19.93 4.51 -0.78
N SER A 117 -19.01 4.61 0.20
CA SER A 117 -17.57 4.81 -0.06
C SER A 117 -16.75 3.52 0.03
N VAL A 118 -17.42 2.36 0.18
CA VAL A 118 -16.80 1.05 -0.05
C VAL A 118 -16.43 0.97 -1.52
N ALA A 119 -15.15 0.69 -1.82
CA ALA A 119 -14.69 0.52 -3.19
C ALA A 119 -15.47 -0.59 -3.90
N THR A 120 -15.55 -0.54 -5.22
CA THR A 120 -16.28 -1.56 -5.99
C THR A 120 -15.53 -2.90 -6.05
N GLY A 121 -14.27 -2.91 -5.66
CA GLY A 121 -13.39 -4.06 -5.77
C GLY A 121 -11.92 -3.70 -5.86
N TYR A 122 -11.10 -4.73 -5.95
CA TYR A 122 -9.68 -4.59 -6.27
C TYR A 122 -9.49 -4.67 -7.80
N TRP A 123 -8.72 -3.71 -8.33
CA TRP A 123 -8.41 -3.66 -9.77
C TRP A 123 -7.81 -4.99 -10.26
N LYS A 124 -8.47 -5.61 -11.25
CA LYS A 124 -8.08 -6.90 -11.84
C LYS A 124 -7.94 -8.07 -10.85
N ARG A 125 -8.73 -8.06 -9.77
CA ARG A 125 -8.82 -9.20 -8.85
C ARG A 125 -10.29 -9.50 -8.55
N GLU A 126 -11.01 -10.00 -9.54
CA GLU A 126 -12.46 -10.20 -9.48
C GLU A 126 -12.87 -11.22 -8.42
N GLU A 127 -12.13 -12.32 -8.23
CA GLU A 127 -12.40 -13.30 -7.16
C GLU A 127 -12.20 -12.68 -5.77
N TYR A 128 -11.08 -11.98 -5.56
CA TYR A 128 -10.84 -11.23 -4.33
C TYR A 128 -11.85 -10.09 -4.16
N THR A 129 -12.40 -9.56 -5.25
CA THR A 129 -13.45 -8.54 -5.22
C THR A 129 -14.77 -9.15 -4.80
N ASP A 130 -15.13 -10.31 -5.33
CA ASP A 130 -16.38 -10.98 -4.97
C ASP A 130 -16.33 -11.51 -3.52
N GLU A 131 -15.21 -12.15 -3.15
CA GLU A 131 -14.99 -12.62 -1.78
C GLU A 131 -15.02 -11.48 -0.78
N MET A 132 -14.28 -10.39 -1.07
CA MET A 132 -14.11 -9.31 -0.10
C MET A 132 -15.24 -8.30 -0.17
N PHE A 133 -15.72 -7.86 -1.34
CA PHE A 133 -16.70 -6.77 -1.47
C PHE A 133 -18.14 -7.23 -1.72
N HIS A 134 -18.35 -8.48 -2.17
CA HIS A 134 -19.68 -9.03 -2.47
C HIS A 134 -20.16 -10.07 -1.46
N ALA A 135 -19.58 -10.07 -0.26
CA ALA A 135 -19.92 -11.03 0.77
C ALA A 135 -21.39 -10.90 1.20
N LYS A 136 -22.04 -12.05 1.40
CA LYS A 136 -23.44 -12.14 1.82
C LYS A 136 -23.52 -12.77 3.20
N VAL A 137 -24.40 -12.20 4.01
CA VAL A 137 -24.63 -12.64 5.38
C VAL A 137 -25.58 -13.83 5.39
N ASN A 138 -25.19 -14.90 6.07
CA ASN A 138 -26.03 -16.07 6.26
C ASN A 138 -27.02 -15.87 7.43
N ALA A 139 -28.29 -16.22 7.21
CA ALA A 139 -29.37 -16.17 8.20
C ALA A 139 -29.49 -14.80 8.93
N PRO A 140 -29.79 -13.69 8.21
CA PRO A 140 -29.94 -12.38 8.83
C PRO A 140 -31.10 -12.38 9.85
N LYS A 141 -30.85 -11.88 11.06
CA LYS A 141 -31.89 -11.66 12.07
C LYS A 141 -32.90 -10.61 11.56
N ALA A 142 -34.11 -10.57 12.13
CA ALA A 142 -35.13 -9.58 11.77
C ALA A 142 -34.63 -8.12 11.91
N THR A 143 -33.75 -7.85 12.88
CA THR A 143 -33.06 -6.56 13.06
C THR A 143 -32.03 -6.23 11.96
N HIS A 144 -31.63 -7.22 11.17
CA HIS A 144 -30.65 -7.12 10.08
C HIS A 144 -31.32 -7.11 8.69
N GLN A 145 -32.65 -7.20 8.61
CA GLN A 145 -33.39 -7.21 7.34
C GLN A 145 -33.33 -5.88 6.57
N SER A 146 -32.94 -4.77 7.22
CA SER A 146 -32.66 -3.48 6.57
C SER A 146 -31.31 -3.45 5.82
N TYR A 147 -30.54 -4.55 5.85
CA TYR A 147 -29.21 -4.65 5.24
C TYR A 147 -29.22 -5.52 3.98
N LYS A 148 -30.03 -5.13 2.99
CA LYS A 148 -30.00 -5.77 1.66
C LYS A 148 -28.76 -5.31 0.90
N GLY A 149 -28.02 -6.24 0.31
CA GLY A 149 -26.88 -5.96 -0.58
C GLY A 149 -25.59 -6.65 -0.15
N ASN A 150 -24.52 -6.31 -0.87
CA ASN A 150 -23.18 -6.84 -0.72
C ASN A 150 -22.44 -6.17 0.46
N TRP A 151 -21.57 -6.93 1.13
CA TRP A 151 -20.76 -6.46 2.25
C TRP A 151 -19.27 -6.58 1.94
N LEU A 152 -18.51 -5.60 2.42
CA LEU A 152 -17.05 -5.65 2.50
C LEU A 152 -16.59 -6.43 3.74
N ARG A 153 -15.86 -7.52 3.53
CA ARG A 153 -15.04 -8.24 4.50
C ARG A 153 -13.75 -7.46 4.75
N SER A 154 -13.60 -6.88 5.93
CA SER A 154 -12.41 -6.07 6.22
C SER A 154 -11.16 -6.92 6.50
N GLY A 155 -11.31 -8.21 6.83
CA GLY A 155 -10.23 -9.04 7.36
C GLY A 155 -9.78 -8.63 8.78
N ASP A 156 -10.37 -7.59 9.37
CA ASP A 156 -10.09 -7.15 10.74
C ASP A 156 -11.10 -7.77 11.72
N MET A 157 -10.58 -8.24 12.85
CA MET A 157 -11.36 -8.84 13.92
C MET A 157 -11.81 -7.77 14.90
N GLY A 158 -13.05 -7.87 15.36
CA GLY A 158 -13.63 -6.94 16.30
C GLY A 158 -14.97 -7.40 16.86
N PHE A 159 -15.58 -6.53 17.67
CA PHE A 159 -16.93 -6.74 18.19
C PHE A 159 -17.69 -5.42 18.29
N LEU A 160 -19.02 -5.52 18.39
CA LEU A 160 -19.90 -4.39 18.67
C LEU A 160 -20.31 -4.40 20.14
N ARG A 161 -20.36 -3.22 20.76
CA ARG A 161 -20.95 -3.01 22.08
C ARG A 161 -21.65 -1.66 22.14
N HIS A 162 -22.95 -1.63 22.40
CA HIS A 162 -23.76 -0.40 22.32
C HIS A 162 -23.59 0.34 20.99
N ASN A 163 -23.55 -0.43 19.90
CA ASN A 163 -23.26 0.01 18.52
C ASN A 163 -21.88 0.68 18.30
N GLU A 164 -20.98 0.67 19.29
CA GLU A 164 -19.59 1.11 19.12
C GLU A 164 -18.72 -0.07 18.68
N VAL A 165 -17.81 0.17 17.72
CA VAL A 165 -16.89 -0.83 17.17
C VAL A 165 -15.61 -0.87 17.98
N PHE A 166 -15.16 -2.08 18.34
CA PHE A 166 -13.87 -2.33 18.97
C PHE A 166 -13.08 -3.31 18.10
N ILE A 167 -11.86 -2.92 17.70
CA ILE A 167 -10.96 -3.76 16.90
C ILE A 167 -10.04 -4.55 17.84
N THR A 168 -9.93 -5.86 17.62
CA THR A 168 -9.14 -6.79 18.44
C THR A 168 -7.91 -7.35 17.73
N GLY A 169 -7.83 -7.25 16.41
CA GLY A 169 -6.69 -7.76 15.64
C GLY A 169 -7.03 -7.95 14.17
N ARG A 170 -6.21 -8.74 13.45
CA ARG A 170 -6.43 -9.07 12.03
C ARG A 170 -6.49 -10.59 11.86
N LEU A 171 -7.46 -11.07 11.06
CA LEU A 171 -7.77 -12.50 10.93
C LEU A 171 -6.56 -13.33 10.47
N LYS A 172 -5.74 -12.81 9.55
CA LYS A 172 -4.57 -13.50 8.98
C LYS A 172 -3.28 -13.38 9.81
N ASP A 173 -3.29 -12.69 10.95
CA ASP A 173 -2.11 -12.45 11.79
C ASP A 173 -2.11 -13.23 13.12
N LEU A 174 -3.12 -14.05 13.44
CA LEU A 174 -3.24 -14.75 14.74
C LEU A 174 -2.22 -15.91 14.89
N ILE A 175 -1.47 -16.00 16.00
CA ILE A 175 -0.55 -17.12 16.28
C ILE A 175 -1.32 -18.24 17.00
N ILE A 176 -1.28 -19.48 16.50
CA ILE A 176 -2.02 -20.61 17.10
C ILE A 176 -1.04 -21.69 17.57
N ILE A 177 -0.60 -21.63 18.82
CA ILE A 177 0.33 -22.61 19.37
C ILE A 177 -0.39 -23.50 20.38
N ARG A 178 -0.42 -24.81 20.11
CA ARG A 178 -1.07 -25.84 20.97
C ARG A 178 -2.54 -25.53 21.24
N GLY A 179 -3.27 -25.08 20.22
CA GLY A 179 -4.70 -24.74 20.32
C GLY A 179 -5.00 -23.47 21.11
N ARG A 180 -4.00 -22.65 21.44
CA ARG A 180 -4.17 -21.31 22.01
C ARG A 180 -3.96 -20.26 20.93
N ASN A 181 -4.98 -19.43 20.73
CA ASN A 181 -4.90 -18.22 19.93
C ASN A 181 -4.15 -17.15 20.74
N VAL A 182 -2.99 -16.73 20.27
CA VAL A 182 -2.18 -15.69 20.91
C VAL A 182 -2.01 -14.55 19.92
N CYS A 183 -2.32 -13.35 20.39
CA CYS A 183 -2.15 -12.12 19.63
C CYS A 183 -0.65 -11.81 19.48
N PRO A 184 -0.07 -11.73 18.26
CA PRO A 184 1.34 -11.38 18.08
C PRO A 184 1.72 -10.06 18.74
N GLN A 185 0.83 -9.08 18.72
CA GLN A 185 1.04 -7.74 19.26
C GLN A 185 1.29 -7.78 20.77
N ASP A 186 0.64 -8.69 21.49
CA ASP A 186 0.84 -8.86 22.93
C ASP A 186 2.21 -9.48 23.23
N VAL A 187 2.64 -10.45 22.41
CA VAL A 187 3.98 -11.05 22.50
C VAL A 187 5.04 -10.01 22.18
N GLU A 188 4.85 -9.26 21.09
CA GLU A 188 5.72 -8.16 20.66
C GLU A 188 5.88 -7.12 21.77
N HIS A 189 4.79 -6.74 22.44
CA HIS A 189 4.83 -5.76 23.51
C HIS A 189 5.60 -6.23 24.75
N SER A 190 5.37 -7.47 25.22
CA SER A 190 6.15 -8.02 26.34
C SER A 190 7.64 -8.10 26.01
N VAL A 191 7.97 -8.36 24.75
CA VAL A 191 9.36 -8.36 24.28
C VAL A 191 9.95 -6.95 24.20
N GLU A 192 9.17 -5.94 23.81
CA GLU A 192 9.59 -4.53 23.82
C GLU A 192 9.98 -4.05 25.23
N LEU A 193 9.23 -4.47 26.25
CA LEU A 193 9.48 -4.10 27.65
C LEU A 193 10.57 -4.92 28.34
N ALA A 194 10.99 -6.05 27.75
CA ALA A 194 11.91 -6.98 28.39
C ALA A 194 13.33 -6.43 28.61
N HIS A 195 13.77 -5.45 27.81
CA HIS A 195 15.10 -4.85 27.93
C HIS A 195 15.22 -3.49 27.20
N ASP A 196 15.90 -2.51 27.82
CA ASP A 196 16.15 -1.17 27.26
C ASP A 196 16.83 -1.12 25.88
N GLN A 197 17.56 -2.18 25.50
CA GLN A 197 18.22 -2.28 24.21
C GLN A 197 17.27 -2.68 23.09
N VAL A 198 16.08 -3.21 23.42
CA VAL A 198 15.02 -3.46 22.44
C VAL A 198 14.45 -2.12 21.99
N ARG A 199 14.32 -1.94 20.67
CA ARG A 199 13.73 -0.73 20.12
C ARG A 199 12.20 -0.87 20.10
N PRO A 200 11.45 0.04 20.76
CA PRO A 200 9.99 0.02 20.74
C PRO A 200 9.45 0.13 19.31
N GLY A 201 8.38 -0.61 19.01
CA GLY A 201 7.78 -0.73 17.69
C GLY A 201 8.61 -1.55 16.70
N CYS A 202 9.65 -2.27 17.13
CA CYS A 202 10.54 -3.05 16.26
C CYS A 202 10.68 -4.51 16.69
N VAL A 203 9.54 -5.15 16.99
CA VAL A 203 9.45 -6.58 17.29
C VAL A 203 8.43 -7.24 16.35
N ALA A 204 8.75 -8.44 15.84
CA ALA A 204 7.82 -9.28 15.09
C ALA A 204 7.71 -10.65 15.77
N ALA A 205 6.48 -11.05 16.10
CA ALA A 205 6.17 -12.40 16.56
C ALA A 205 5.37 -13.15 15.49
N PHE A 206 5.72 -14.41 15.24
CA PHE A 206 4.99 -15.30 14.33
C PHE A 206 5.27 -16.76 14.72
N SER A 207 4.36 -17.68 14.37
CA SER A 207 4.66 -19.11 14.43
C SER A 207 5.39 -19.58 13.19
N ILE A 208 6.32 -20.52 13.39
CA ILE A 208 6.88 -21.37 12.35
C ILE A 208 6.44 -22.80 12.61
N GLU A 209 6.48 -23.62 11.59
CA GLU A 209 6.38 -25.06 11.76
C GLU A 209 7.78 -25.63 11.95
N THR A 210 8.00 -26.36 13.04
CA THR A 210 9.29 -27.02 13.31
C THR A 210 9.43 -28.29 12.47
N ALA A 211 10.64 -28.85 12.39
CA ALA A 211 10.89 -30.12 11.71
C ALA A 211 10.10 -31.33 12.28
N GLN A 212 9.40 -31.14 13.41
CA GLN A 212 8.51 -32.12 14.03
C GLN A 212 7.01 -31.78 13.81
N GLN A 213 6.68 -30.86 12.91
CA GLN A 213 5.32 -30.34 12.66
C GLN A 213 4.63 -29.74 13.91
N GLU A 214 5.41 -29.32 14.92
CA GLU A 214 4.89 -28.50 16.01
C GLU A 214 4.96 -27.02 15.61
N GLU A 215 3.83 -26.30 15.70
CA GLU A 215 3.83 -24.84 15.67
C GLU A 215 4.62 -24.28 16.85
N ALA A 216 5.65 -23.49 16.54
CA ALA A 216 6.52 -22.92 17.54
C ALA A 216 6.73 -21.42 17.33
N LEU A 217 6.82 -20.69 18.46
CA LEU A 217 6.93 -19.25 18.45
C LEU A 217 8.35 -18.82 18.05
N VAL A 218 8.45 -17.92 17.08
CA VAL A 218 9.68 -17.17 16.79
C VAL A 218 9.45 -15.70 17.08
N VAL A 219 10.44 -15.08 17.72
CA VAL A 219 10.43 -13.63 17.94
C VAL A 219 11.68 -13.01 17.31
N VAL A 220 11.46 -12.00 16.49
CA VAL A 220 12.50 -11.22 15.81
C VAL A 220 12.50 -9.81 16.38
N VAL A 221 13.68 -9.34 16.83
CA VAL A 221 13.81 -8.15 17.69
C VAL A 221 14.91 -7.25 17.18
N GLU A 222 14.61 -6.00 16.88
CA GLU A 222 15.63 -4.99 16.56
C GLU A 222 16.20 -4.33 17.83
N LEU A 223 17.53 -4.27 17.92
CA LEU A 223 18.22 -3.57 18.99
C LEU A 223 18.51 -2.09 18.65
N ARG A 224 18.65 -1.24 19.67
CA ARG A 224 19.01 0.19 19.54
C ARG A 224 20.44 0.40 19.05
N ALA A 225 21.36 -0.48 19.42
CA ALA A 225 22.77 -0.42 19.06
C ALA A 225 23.26 -1.74 18.46
N GLU A 226 24.32 -1.67 17.65
CA GLU A 226 25.03 -2.86 17.18
C GLU A 226 26.01 -3.33 18.27
N LEU A 227 25.79 -4.52 18.83
CA LEU A 227 26.54 -5.08 19.96
C LEU A 227 27.38 -6.30 19.57
N LYS A 228 27.70 -6.44 18.27
CA LYS A 228 28.29 -7.63 17.63
C LYS A 228 29.52 -8.25 18.34
N LYS A 229 30.23 -7.51 19.18
CA LYS A 229 31.43 -7.98 19.92
C LYS A 229 31.16 -8.43 21.36
N ASP A 230 29.95 -8.23 21.88
CA ASP A 230 29.56 -8.57 23.25
C ASP A 230 28.50 -9.68 23.23
N THR A 231 28.94 -10.90 22.95
CA THR A 231 28.07 -12.09 22.88
C THR A 231 27.42 -12.41 24.22
N GLU A 232 28.06 -12.05 25.34
CA GLU A 232 27.50 -12.27 26.68
C GLU A 232 26.31 -11.35 26.94
N GLN A 233 26.42 -10.07 26.57
CA GLN A 233 25.32 -9.11 26.63
C GLN A 233 24.17 -9.48 25.69
N LEU A 234 24.46 -9.91 24.46
CA LEU A 234 23.45 -10.39 23.50
C LEU A 234 22.70 -11.63 24.05
N ALA A 235 23.41 -12.59 24.62
CA ALA A 235 22.81 -13.75 25.27
C ALA A 235 21.97 -13.37 26.50
N ALA A 236 22.39 -12.36 27.27
CA ALA A 236 21.62 -11.84 28.40
C ALA A 236 20.31 -11.19 27.96
N ILE A 237 20.32 -10.44 26.84
CA ILE A 237 19.11 -9.86 26.23
C ILE A 237 18.14 -10.97 25.79
N SER A 238 18.62 -11.99 25.06
CA SER A 238 17.79 -13.12 24.66
C SER A 238 17.19 -13.87 25.84
N ARG A 239 17.94 -14.05 26.95
CA ARG A 239 17.40 -14.67 28.17
C ARG A 239 16.27 -13.85 28.79
N LYS A 240 16.42 -12.52 28.91
CA LYS A 240 15.35 -11.65 29.43
C LYS A 240 14.09 -11.71 28.57
N ILE A 241 14.24 -11.70 27.24
CA ILE A 241 13.14 -11.84 26.29
C ILE A 241 12.45 -13.20 26.45
N ALA A 242 13.22 -14.29 26.50
CA ALA A 242 12.67 -15.64 26.70
C ALA A 242 11.90 -15.75 28.03
N THR A 243 12.43 -15.16 29.11
CA THR A 243 11.76 -15.11 30.41
C THR A 243 10.44 -14.34 30.34
N ALA A 244 10.41 -13.16 29.74
CA ALA A 244 9.20 -12.34 29.61
C ALA A 244 8.11 -13.07 28.81
N VAL A 245 8.47 -13.66 27.66
CA VAL A 245 7.51 -14.41 26.83
C VAL A 245 6.96 -15.64 27.57
N LEU A 246 7.81 -16.36 28.30
CA LEU A 246 7.39 -17.52 29.07
C LEU A 246 6.53 -17.12 30.28
N SER A 247 6.88 -16.07 31.02
CA SER A 247 6.13 -15.66 32.22
C SER A 247 4.77 -15.06 31.87
N GLU A 248 4.68 -14.27 30.81
CA GLU A 248 3.47 -13.52 30.45
C GLU A 248 2.55 -14.30 29.51
N HIS A 249 3.11 -15.02 28.53
CA HIS A 249 2.32 -15.72 27.52
C HIS A 249 2.30 -17.24 27.69
N GLN A 250 3.14 -17.79 28.59
CA GLN A 250 3.28 -19.24 28.83
C GLN A 250 3.70 -20.01 27.56
N LEU A 251 4.40 -19.33 26.64
CA LEU A 251 4.95 -19.89 25.43
C LEU A 251 6.47 -19.93 25.51
N ARG A 252 7.07 -20.95 24.88
CA ARG A 252 8.52 -21.00 24.66
C ARG A 252 8.82 -20.51 23.25
N CYS A 253 9.82 -19.64 23.12
CA CYS A 253 10.35 -19.28 21.81
C CYS A 253 11.23 -20.42 21.29
N ALA A 254 10.94 -20.96 20.12
CA ALA A 254 11.85 -21.86 19.40
C ALA A 254 13.12 -21.12 18.97
N ALA A 255 12.98 -19.85 18.58
CA ALA A 255 14.11 -18.97 18.35
C ALA A 255 13.83 -17.52 18.76
N ILE A 256 14.89 -16.84 19.21
CA ILE A 256 14.92 -15.39 19.42
C ILE A 256 16.04 -14.82 18.56
N VAL A 257 15.67 -13.95 17.63
CA VAL A 257 16.59 -13.37 16.65
C VAL A 257 16.81 -11.90 16.97
N LEU A 258 18.03 -11.55 17.38
CA LEU A 258 18.42 -10.16 17.66
C LEU A 258 19.02 -9.55 16.40
N LEU A 259 18.32 -8.60 15.81
CA LEU A 259 18.67 -7.91 14.59
C LEU A 259 19.51 -6.66 14.85
N LYS A 260 20.17 -6.19 13.79
CA LYS A 260 20.82 -4.87 13.74
C LYS A 260 19.78 -3.75 13.75
N PRO A 261 20.11 -2.55 14.27
CA PRO A 261 19.26 -1.38 14.09
C PRO A 261 18.87 -1.18 12.62
N ARG A 262 17.61 -0.81 12.37
CA ARG A 262 17.00 -0.53 11.05
C ARG A 262 16.98 -1.72 10.07
N SER A 263 16.72 -2.93 10.56
CA SER A 263 16.70 -4.13 9.71
C SER A 263 15.48 -5.03 9.87
N ILE A 264 14.57 -4.74 10.81
CA ILE A 264 13.30 -5.48 10.86
C ILE A 264 12.36 -5.03 9.72
N PRO A 265 11.70 -5.96 9.00
CA PRO A 265 10.77 -5.60 7.92
C PRO A 265 9.57 -4.78 8.40
N LYS A 266 9.34 -3.63 7.77
CA LYS A 266 8.23 -2.72 8.04
C LYS A 266 7.52 -2.28 6.76
N THR A 267 6.23 -1.95 6.86
CA THR A 267 5.49 -1.23 5.83
C THR A 267 5.99 0.21 5.74
N THR A 268 5.64 0.90 4.66
CA THR A 268 5.95 2.33 4.48
C THR A 268 5.37 3.21 5.60
N SER A 269 4.22 2.82 6.17
CA SER A 269 3.61 3.44 7.37
C SER A 269 4.29 3.08 8.71
N GLY A 270 5.44 2.41 8.68
CA GLY A 270 6.22 2.04 9.87
C GLY A 270 5.71 0.84 10.66
N LYS A 271 4.68 0.13 10.17
CA LYS A 271 4.10 -1.06 10.81
C LYS A 271 4.94 -2.29 10.53
N ILE A 272 4.99 -3.24 11.47
CA ILE A 272 5.77 -4.47 11.32
C ILE A 272 5.16 -5.38 10.25
N GLN A 273 5.96 -5.81 9.27
CA GLN A 273 5.57 -6.84 8.30
C GLN A 273 5.91 -8.22 8.85
N ARG A 274 5.04 -8.78 9.70
CA ARG A 274 5.26 -10.10 10.35
C ARG A 274 5.49 -11.22 9.34
N SER A 275 4.73 -11.25 8.24
CA SER A 275 4.89 -12.24 7.16
C SER A 275 6.23 -12.10 6.43
N ALA A 276 6.73 -10.88 6.22
CA ALA A 276 8.05 -10.65 5.64
C ALA A 276 9.17 -11.03 6.62
N ALA A 277 9.03 -10.70 7.91
CA ALA A 277 9.97 -11.12 8.95
C ALA A 277 10.03 -12.65 9.08
N LYS A 278 8.88 -13.34 8.97
CA LYS A 278 8.77 -14.81 8.91
C LYS A 278 9.50 -15.39 7.71
N LYS A 279 9.20 -14.90 6.51
CA LYS A 279 9.87 -15.34 5.26
C LYS A 279 11.39 -15.09 5.30
N GLN A 280 11.84 -13.99 5.91
CA GLN A 280 13.27 -13.71 6.08
C GLN A 280 13.93 -14.60 7.14
N TYR A 281 13.21 -14.95 8.20
CA TYR A 281 13.68 -15.90 9.21
C TYR A 281 13.86 -17.30 8.61
N GLU A 282 12.85 -17.80 7.90
CA GLU A 282 12.85 -19.14 7.28
C GLU A 282 13.92 -19.26 6.19
N SER A 283 14.14 -18.20 5.42
CA SER A 283 15.23 -18.13 4.42
C SER A 283 16.61 -17.82 5.02
N GLY A 284 16.71 -17.58 6.33
CA GLY A 284 17.98 -17.21 6.99
C GLY A 284 18.56 -15.85 6.56
N SER A 285 17.77 -15.00 5.90
CA SER A 285 18.20 -13.71 5.31
C SER A 285 18.07 -12.52 6.27
N LEU A 286 17.58 -12.74 7.49
CA LEU A 286 17.55 -11.73 8.53
C LEU A 286 18.96 -11.21 8.86
N ALA A 287 19.08 -9.90 9.06
CA ALA A 287 20.32 -9.23 9.49
C ALA A 287 20.62 -9.48 10.99
N ALA A 288 20.67 -10.75 11.38
CA ALA A 288 20.86 -11.18 12.76
C ALA A 288 22.29 -10.87 13.24
N GLN A 289 22.36 -10.20 14.39
CA GLN A 289 23.59 -10.10 15.19
C GLN A 289 23.80 -11.34 16.05
N TYR A 290 22.69 -11.95 16.50
CA TYR A 290 22.68 -13.11 17.38
C TYR A 290 21.37 -13.87 17.20
N ILE A 291 21.45 -15.21 17.17
CA ILE A 291 20.28 -16.09 17.15
C ILE A 291 20.39 -17.04 18.33
N HIS A 292 19.44 -16.96 19.25
CA HIS A 292 19.26 -17.96 20.29
C HIS A 292 18.29 -19.03 19.79
N ARG A 293 18.74 -20.28 19.68
CA ARG A 293 17.89 -21.45 19.39
C ARG A 293 17.82 -22.33 20.64
N ALA A 294 16.65 -22.83 20.98
CA ALA A 294 16.53 -23.86 22.00
C ALA A 294 17.07 -25.20 21.43
N GLU A 295 18.05 -25.85 22.07
CA GLU A 295 18.60 -27.14 21.60
C GLU A 295 17.54 -28.26 21.68
N SER A 296 17.41 -29.02 20.59
CA SER A 296 16.70 -30.31 20.52
C SER A 296 17.72 -31.44 20.59
N LYS A 297 17.68 -32.28 21.64
CA LYS A 297 18.40 -33.57 21.69
C LYS A 297 17.46 -34.69 21.23
N ALA A 298 17.94 -35.48 20.27
CA ALA A 298 17.28 -36.57 19.52
C ALA A 298 17.26 -37.96 20.21
N ALA A 299 16.40 -38.87 19.72
CA ALA A 299 16.58 -40.32 19.43
C ALA A 299 15.18 -40.99 19.30
N ALA A 300 14.81 -41.91 18.39
CA ALA A 300 15.43 -42.79 17.36
C ALA A 300 14.31 -43.19 16.33
N VAL A 301 14.47 -43.78 15.12
CA VAL A 301 15.27 -44.92 14.62
C VAL A 301 15.33 -44.91 13.06
N GLN A 302 16.55 -45.12 12.54
CA GLN A 302 17.12 -45.79 11.33
C GLN A 302 16.58 -45.69 9.87
N ALA A 303 17.60 -45.70 9.00
CA ALA A 303 17.70 -45.61 7.54
C ALA A 303 17.26 -46.83 6.72
N VAL A 304 16.95 -46.63 5.42
CA VAL A 304 17.22 -47.57 4.30
C VAL A 304 17.58 -46.78 3.02
N GLU A 305 18.42 -47.38 2.16
CA GLU A 305 19.24 -46.85 1.05
C GLU A 305 18.57 -46.79 -0.34
N ILE A 306 18.95 -45.74 -1.11
CA ILE A 306 19.27 -45.55 -2.56
C ILE A 306 18.71 -46.50 -3.64
N GLU A 307 18.17 -45.93 -4.74
CA GLU A 307 18.49 -46.39 -6.11
C GLU A 307 18.49 -45.26 -7.17
N GLU A 308 19.38 -45.39 -8.16
CA GLU A 308 19.85 -44.37 -9.13
C GLU A 308 18.93 -44.09 -10.33
N ALA A 309 19.15 -42.94 -10.97
CA ALA A 309 18.48 -42.42 -12.17
C ALA A 309 18.84 -43.16 -13.48
N PRO A 310 18.06 -42.94 -14.56
CA PRO A 310 18.64 -42.92 -15.91
C PRO A 310 18.34 -41.65 -16.71
N GLU A 311 19.45 -41.04 -17.14
CA GLU A 311 19.85 -40.38 -18.41
C GLU A 311 18.90 -39.57 -19.31
N GLU A 312 19.51 -38.49 -19.83
CA GLU A 312 19.03 -37.45 -20.76
C GLU A 312 18.42 -37.95 -22.08
N VAL A 313 17.42 -37.22 -22.61
CA VAL A 313 17.09 -37.24 -24.05
C VAL A 313 16.91 -35.82 -24.62
N ASP A 314 17.57 -35.65 -25.77
CA ASP A 314 17.85 -34.48 -26.59
C ASP A 314 16.62 -33.86 -27.31
N VAL A 315 16.70 -32.56 -27.55
CA VAL A 315 15.67 -31.68 -28.13
C VAL A 315 15.84 -31.62 -29.65
N LYS A 316 14.81 -32.01 -30.43
CA LYS A 316 14.47 -31.38 -31.74
C LYS A 316 13.20 -31.90 -32.43
N THR A 317 12.48 -30.91 -32.98
CA THR A 317 11.47 -30.92 -34.08
C THR A 317 9.99 -30.96 -33.63
N PRO A 318 9.14 -29.99 -34.03
CA PRO A 318 7.73 -29.96 -33.66
C PRO A 318 6.97 -31.01 -34.47
N GLN A 319 6.40 -32.01 -33.79
CA GLN A 319 5.50 -32.96 -34.43
C GLN A 319 4.07 -32.39 -34.50
N VAL A 320 3.49 -32.48 -35.69
CA VAL A 320 2.07 -32.29 -35.95
C VAL A 320 1.34 -33.51 -35.38
N ILE A 321 0.49 -33.30 -34.36
CA ILE A 321 -0.27 -34.37 -33.70
C ILE A 321 -1.37 -34.87 -34.65
N LYS A 322 -1.42 -36.20 -34.86
CA LYS A 322 -2.48 -36.88 -35.61
C LYS A 322 -3.71 -37.02 -34.71
N THR A 323 -4.90 -36.87 -35.30
CA THR A 323 -6.23 -36.85 -34.68
C THR A 323 -6.72 -38.17 -34.05
N THR A 324 -5.81 -39.05 -33.61
CA THR A 324 -6.13 -40.29 -32.87
C THR A 324 -5.50 -40.36 -31.47
N ASP A 325 -4.69 -39.37 -31.06
CA ASP A 325 -4.03 -39.33 -29.75
C ASP A 325 -4.56 -38.20 -28.84
N ILE A 326 -5.79 -37.73 -29.06
CA ILE A 326 -6.44 -36.77 -28.16
C ILE A 326 -6.95 -37.56 -26.95
N ARG A 327 -6.37 -37.29 -25.76
CA ARG A 327 -6.75 -37.94 -24.50
C ARG A 327 -8.22 -37.67 -24.19
N THR A 328 -8.96 -38.71 -23.82
CA THR A 328 -10.37 -38.55 -23.45
C THR A 328 -10.50 -37.94 -22.05
N GLU A 329 -11.62 -37.29 -21.73
CA GLU A 329 -11.86 -36.72 -20.39
C GLU A 329 -11.66 -37.74 -19.27
N GLU A 330 -12.02 -39.00 -19.53
CA GLU A 330 -11.84 -40.13 -18.60
C GLU A 330 -10.36 -40.48 -18.36
N GLU A 331 -9.52 -40.37 -19.40
CA GLU A 331 -8.07 -40.58 -19.29
C GLU A 331 -7.38 -39.44 -18.55
N ILE A 332 -7.79 -38.19 -18.80
CA ILE A 332 -7.29 -36.99 -18.10
C ILE A 332 -7.69 -37.04 -16.63
N GLN A 333 -8.93 -37.46 -16.35
CA GLN A 333 -9.44 -37.67 -15.01
C GLN A 333 -8.64 -38.72 -14.23
N ALA A 334 -8.42 -39.88 -14.83
CA ALA A 334 -7.66 -40.96 -14.18
C ALA A 334 -6.22 -40.53 -13.85
N TRP A 335 -5.57 -39.79 -14.75
CA TRP A 335 -4.24 -39.25 -14.53
C TRP A 335 -4.20 -38.23 -13.39
N LEU A 336 -5.15 -37.28 -13.37
CA LEU A 336 -5.26 -36.27 -12.32
C LEU A 336 -5.53 -36.88 -10.94
N VAL A 337 -6.46 -37.84 -10.84
CA VAL A 337 -6.71 -38.57 -9.58
C VAL A 337 -5.44 -39.24 -9.07
N ALA A 338 -4.72 -39.95 -9.94
CA ALA A 338 -3.52 -40.67 -9.54
C ALA A 338 -2.40 -39.72 -9.08
N ARG A 339 -2.20 -38.58 -9.77
CA ARG A 339 -1.18 -37.60 -9.41
C ARG A 339 -1.51 -36.87 -8.10
N LEU A 340 -2.79 -36.54 -7.89
CA LEU A 340 -3.29 -35.93 -6.66
C LEU A 340 -3.22 -36.89 -5.46
N ALA A 341 -3.52 -38.17 -5.67
CA ALA A 341 -3.37 -39.21 -4.66
C ALA A 341 -1.90 -39.42 -4.26
N GLN A 342 -0.95 -39.28 -5.19
CA GLN A 342 0.49 -39.37 -4.90
C GLN A 342 1.03 -38.19 -4.08
N GLU A 343 0.49 -36.98 -4.27
CA GLU A 343 0.77 -35.83 -3.38
C GLU A 343 0.20 -36.05 -1.97
N GLN A 344 -0.96 -36.72 -1.84
CA GLN A 344 -1.64 -36.92 -0.56
C GLN A 344 -1.18 -38.15 0.24
N ALA A 345 -0.79 -39.25 -0.42
CA ALA A 345 -0.40 -40.51 0.23
C ALA A 345 1.09 -40.57 0.65
N GLY A 346 1.89 -39.57 0.29
CA GLY A 346 3.31 -39.42 0.63
C GLY A 346 4.19 -40.55 0.07
N GLY A 347 4.80 -40.38 -1.10
CA GLY A 347 5.63 -41.46 -1.65
C GLY A 347 6.87 -41.73 -0.79
N GLY A 348 7.11 -42.89 -0.18
CA GLY A 348 6.39 -44.18 0.00
C GLY A 348 7.37 -45.07 0.81
N GLY A 349 7.07 -46.19 1.49
CA GLY A 349 5.93 -47.09 1.64
C GLY A 349 6.54 -48.47 1.95
N GLU A 350 6.19 -49.11 3.08
CA GLU A 350 6.19 -50.58 3.16
C GLU A 350 5.24 -51.08 4.25
N ALA A 351 4.40 -52.02 3.84
CA ALA A 351 3.26 -52.53 4.58
C ALA A 351 3.67 -53.53 5.67
N SER A 352 3.04 -53.45 6.84
CA SER A 352 2.75 -54.66 7.61
C SER A 352 1.56 -54.49 8.56
N ASN A 353 0.49 -55.22 8.22
CA ASN A 353 -0.47 -55.88 9.08
C ASN A 353 -0.96 -55.16 10.35
N LYS A 354 -2.17 -54.61 10.26
CA LYS A 354 -3.20 -54.83 11.28
C LYS A 354 -4.59 -54.87 10.67
N GLU A 355 -5.24 -56.00 10.91
CA GLU A 355 -6.56 -56.37 10.46
C GLU A 355 -7.66 -55.46 11.02
N THR A 356 -8.54 -55.06 10.10
CA THR A 356 -9.99 -54.85 10.21
C THR A 356 -10.54 -53.91 11.29
N SER A 357 -10.99 -52.74 10.83
CA SER A 357 -12.42 -52.42 10.86
C SER A 357 -12.80 -51.63 9.61
N GLU A 358 -13.71 -52.18 8.82
CA GLU A 358 -14.30 -51.61 7.60
C GLU A 358 -15.00 -50.27 7.87
N THR A 359 -14.62 -49.22 7.14
CA THR A 359 -15.52 -48.28 6.44
C THR A 359 -14.75 -47.60 5.30
N ASP A 360 -15.28 -47.71 4.07
CA ASP A 360 -14.86 -47.01 2.84
C ASP A 360 -14.79 -45.48 2.99
N ASP A 361 -13.71 -44.89 2.44
CA ASP A 361 -13.67 -43.87 1.36
C ASP A 361 -12.55 -42.82 1.57
N ASP A 362 -11.34 -43.09 1.04
CA ASP A 362 -10.29 -42.09 0.75
C ASP A 362 -10.17 -41.90 -0.78
N ALA A 363 -11.30 -41.67 -1.46
CA ALA A 363 -11.31 -41.33 -2.89
C ALA A 363 -11.04 -39.83 -3.09
N VAL A 364 -10.04 -39.48 -3.91
CA VAL A 364 -9.74 -38.09 -4.27
C VAL A 364 -10.95 -37.45 -4.95
N ASP A 365 -11.64 -36.54 -4.26
CA ASP A 365 -12.79 -35.82 -4.82
C ASP A 365 -12.32 -34.76 -5.82
N LEU A 366 -12.56 -34.99 -7.10
CA LEU A 366 -12.16 -34.12 -8.21
C LEU A 366 -12.92 -32.80 -8.30
N ASN A 367 -14.00 -32.62 -7.54
CA ASN A 367 -14.65 -31.31 -7.38
C ASN A 367 -14.02 -30.49 -6.24
N THR A 368 -13.03 -31.05 -5.55
CA THR A 368 -12.22 -30.34 -4.56
C THR A 368 -11.37 -29.29 -5.27
N PRO A 369 -11.40 -28.02 -4.85
CA PRO A 369 -10.60 -26.97 -5.46
C PRO A 369 -9.09 -27.25 -5.37
N TRP A 370 -8.30 -26.82 -6.36
CA TRP A 370 -6.84 -27.03 -6.41
C TRP A 370 -6.12 -26.61 -5.12
N ALA A 371 -6.58 -25.51 -4.52
CA ALA A 371 -6.05 -24.96 -3.27
C ALA A 371 -6.16 -25.94 -2.08
N CYS A 372 -7.13 -26.85 -2.10
CA CYS A 372 -7.36 -27.85 -1.05
C CYS A 372 -6.47 -29.10 -1.22
N PHE A 373 -5.82 -29.27 -2.38
CA PHE A 373 -4.78 -30.28 -2.58
C PHE A 373 -3.38 -29.80 -2.14
N GLY A 374 -3.27 -28.63 -1.49
CA GLY A 374 -1.99 -28.07 -1.07
C GLY A 374 -1.16 -27.46 -2.22
N MET A 375 -1.79 -27.21 -3.37
CA MET A 375 -1.09 -26.66 -4.54
C MET A 375 -0.85 -25.16 -4.38
N ASP A 376 0.41 -24.78 -4.20
CA ASP A 376 0.87 -23.39 -4.26
C ASP A 376 1.23 -22.97 -5.70
N SER A 377 1.64 -21.71 -5.90
CA SER A 377 2.00 -21.20 -7.23
C SER A 377 3.17 -21.92 -7.90
N VAL A 378 3.98 -22.71 -7.16
CA VAL A 378 5.07 -23.51 -7.70
C VAL A 378 4.56 -24.90 -8.08
N ALA A 379 3.74 -25.53 -7.24
CA ALA A 379 3.06 -26.77 -7.53
C ALA A 379 2.13 -26.64 -8.76
N ILE A 380 1.44 -25.51 -8.92
CA ILE A 380 0.63 -25.21 -10.11
C ILE A 380 1.49 -25.09 -11.37
N VAL A 381 2.67 -24.46 -11.29
CA VAL A 381 3.57 -24.34 -12.45
C VAL A 381 4.15 -25.70 -12.83
N SER A 382 4.52 -26.54 -11.85
CA SER A 382 4.99 -27.91 -12.09
C SER A 382 3.89 -28.81 -12.65
N LEU A 383 2.69 -28.79 -12.06
CA LEU A 383 1.55 -29.56 -12.54
C LEU A 383 1.10 -29.12 -13.94
N SER A 384 1.18 -27.81 -14.23
CA SER A 384 0.90 -27.26 -15.55
C SER A 384 1.89 -27.78 -16.61
N ALA A 385 3.15 -27.97 -16.24
CA ALA A 385 4.16 -28.56 -17.12
C ALA A 385 3.95 -30.07 -17.30
N GLU A 386 3.71 -30.81 -16.21
CA GLU A 386 3.45 -32.28 -16.24
C GLU A 386 2.16 -32.62 -17.00
N LEU A 387 1.08 -31.84 -16.80
CA LEU A 387 -0.17 -32.00 -17.53
C LEU A 387 0.01 -31.65 -19.01
N GLY A 388 0.81 -30.62 -19.32
CA GLY A 388 1.15 -30.28 -20.70
C GLY A 388 1.93 -31.39 -21.42
N GLU A 389 2.85 -32.04 -20.71
CA GLU A 389 3.60 -33.19 -21.23
C GLU A 389 2.69 -34.42 -21.44
N PHE A 390 1.79 -34.70 -20.49
CA PHE A 390 0.83 -35.81 -20.60
C PHE A 390 -0.16 -35.65 -21.77
N LEU A 391 -0.60 -34.41 -22.03
CA LEU A 391 -1.51 -34.06 -23.12
C LEU A 391 -0.80 -33.80 -24.46
N GLY A 392 0.52 -33.60 -24.45
CA GLY A 392 1.28 -33.22 -25.64
C GLY A 392 1.04 -31.77 -26.11
N VAL A 393 0.55 -30.89 -25.23
CA VAL A 393 0.20 -29.49 -25.55
C VAL A 393 0.69 -28.53 -24.46
N VAL A 394 0.79 -27.23 -24.75
CA VAL A 394 1.16 -26.24 -23.74
C VAL A 394 -0.06 -25.87 -22.92
N VAL A 395 -0.01 -26.15 -21.62
CA VAL A 395 -1.04 -25.73 -20.65
C VAL A 395 -0.48 -24.54 -19.87
N PRO A 396 -1.05 -23.32 -19.98
CA PRO A 396 -0.57 -22.15 -19.23
C PRO A 396 -0.96 -22.25 -17.74
N PRO A 397 -0.09 -21.89 -16.77
CA PRO A 397 -0.42 -21.95 -15.35
C PRO A 397 -1.65 -21.11 -14.95
N ALA A 398 -1.97 -20.09 -15.75
CA ALA A 398 -3.15 -19.25 -15.58
C ALA A 398 -4.48 -20.06 -15.66
N VAL A 399 -4.51 -21.18 -16.39
CA VAL A 399 -5.75 -21.97 -16.58
C VAL A 399 -6.17 -22.73 -15.32
N PHE A 400 -5.25 -23.02 -14.40
CA PHE A 400 -5.56 -23.61 -13.09
C PHE A 400 -6.24 -22.60 -12.14
N PHE A 401 -6.18 -21.31 -12.47
CA PHE A 401 -6.96 -20.26 -11.80
C PHE A 401 -8.27 -19.96 -12.53
N GLN A 402 -8.38 -20.31 -13.83
CA GLN A 402 -9.63 -20.19 -14.58
C GLN A 402 -10.57 -21.38 -14.33
N PHE A 403 -10.04 -22.59 -14.15
CA PHE A 403 -10.79 -23.80 -13.80
C PHE A 403 -10.39 -24.23 -12.40
N ASP A 404 -11.17 -23.81 -11.41
CA ASP A 404 -10.87 -23.90 -9.97
C ASP A 404 -10.85 -25.33 -9.37
N THR A 405 -11.32 -26.35 -10.09
CA THR A 405 -11.29 -27.76 -9.68
C THR A 405 -10.76 -28.69 -10.79
N PRO A 406 -10.18 -29.86 -10.45
CA PRO A 406 -9.81 -30.89 -11.42
C PRO A 406 -10.92 -31.25 -12.39
N SER A 407 -12.14 -31.48 -11.87
CA SER A 407 -13.32 -31.81 -12.65
C SER A 407 -13.67 -30.72 -13.67
N LYS A 408 -13.62 -29.44 -13.28
CA LYS A 408 -13.86 -28.33 -14.21
C LYS A 408 -12.77 -28.17 -15.26
N LEU A 409 -11.51 -28.38 -14.89
CA LEU A 409 -10.39 -28.36 -15.84
C LEU A 409 -10.52 -29.50 -16.85
N ILE A 410 -10.84 -30.72 -16.41
CA ILE A 410 -11.06 -31.89 -17.30
C ILE A 410 -12.14 -31.60 -18.35
N SER A 411 -13.22 -30.93 -17.94
CA SER A 411 -14.33 -30.54 -18.84
C SER A 411 -14.07 -29.27 -19.67
N ALA A 412 -12.88 -28.66 -19.59
CA ALA A 412 -12.58 -27.39 -20.25
C ALA A 412 -12.47 -27.55 -21.78
N PRO A 413 -13.24 -26.78 -22.58
CA PRO A 413 -13.16 -26.83 -24.04
C PRO A 413 -11.75 -26.49 -24.52
N GLY A 414 -11.14 -27.38 -25.28
CA GLY A 414 -9.81 -27.16 -25.86
C GLY A 414 -8.62 -27.54 -24.99
N LEU A 415 -8.82 -28.08 -23.78
CA LEU A 415 -7.72 -28.53 -22.92
C LEU A 415 -6.93 -29.68 -23.56
N ALA A 416 -7.61 -30.71 -24.04
CA ALA A 416 -6.98 -31.88 -24.67
C ALA A 416 -6.36 -31.58 -26.05
N THR A 417 -6.70 -30.43 -26.67
CA THR A 417 -6.22 -30.04 -28.00
C THR A 417 -5.26 -28.85 -27.99
N GLY A 418 -5.05 -28.21 -26.83
CA GLY A 418 -4.14 -27.07 -26.69
C GLY A 418 -4.68 -25.73 -27.21
N GLU A 419 -5.98 -25.63 -27.52
CA GLU A 419 -6.64 -24.41 -28.03
C GLU A 419 -7.20 -23.51 -26.90
N LEU A 420 -6.50 -23.46 -25.76
CA LEU A 420 -6.80 -22.53 -24.66
C LEU A 420 -6.30 -21.12 -25.07
N THR A 421 -7.17 -20.22 -25.54
CA THR A 421 -6.76 -18.95 -26.17
C THR A 421 -6.57 -17.77 -25.19
N ASP A 422 -5.47 -17.02 -25.38
CA ASP A 422 -4.95 -15.85 -24.61
C ASP A 422 -5.79 -14.54 -24.69
N ALA A 423 -7.06 -14.59 -25.11
CA ALA A 423 -7.80 -13.42 -25.61
C ALA A 423 -8.55 -12.56 -24.57
N GLN A 424 -8.17 -12.53 -23.28
CA GLN A 424 -8.90 -11.78 -22.24
C GLN A 424 -8.03 -10.86 -21.35
N THR A 425 -6.98 -10.25 -21.90
CA THR A 425 -6.40 -9.03 -21.32
C THR A 425 -7.17 -7.82 -21.84
N GLY A 426 -7.88 -7.09 -20.97
CA GLY A 426 -8.74 -5.94 -21.32
C GLY A 426 -8.09 -4.81 -22.13
N ASP A 427 -7.97 -5.02 -23.45
CA ASP A 427 -8.58 -4.14 -24.42
C ASP A 427 -10.02 -4.68 -24.67
N HIS A 428 -10.92 -3.84 -25.17
CA HIS A 428 -12.35 -4.10 -25.29
C HIS A 428 -12.75 -5.56 -25.59
N THR A 429 -13.92 -5.94 -25.07
CA THR A 429 -14.79 -6.93 -25.71
C THR A 429 -14.57 -6.92 -27.23
N ASP A 430 -14.17 -8.04 -27.81
CA ASP A 430 -14.18 -8.20 -29.28
C ASP A 430 -15.62 -8.18 -29.85
N GLN A 431 -16.61 -7.82 -29.02
CA GLN A 431 -17.85 -7.26 -29.47
C GLN A 431 -17.70 -5.74 -29.66
N PRO A 432 -17.90 -5.20 -30.87
CA PRO A 432 -17.91 -3.76 -31.07
C PRO A 432 -18.96 -3.15 -30.16
N VAL A 433 -18.53 -2.25 -29.27
CA VAL A 433 -19.44 -1.42 -28.48
C VAL A 433 -20.29 -0.65 -29.48
N SER A 434 -21.58 -0.96 -29.56
CA SER A 434 -22.50 -0.23 -30.42
C SER A 434 -22.84 1.09 -29.75
N TYR A 435 -22.39 2.20 -30.33
CA TYR A 435 -22.79 3.56 -29.94
C TYR A 435 -24.17 3.94 -30.50
N VAL A 436 -24.81 2.99 -31.16
CA VAL A 436 -26.05 3.15 -31.91
C VAL A 436 -27.09 2.19 -31.33
N GLY A 437 -28.27 2.71 -31.03
CA GLY A 437 -29.43 1.96 -30.55
C GLY A 437 -30.06 1.09 -31.64
N GLU A 438 -31.05 0.30 -31.25
CA GLU A 438 -31.78 -0.61 -32.16
C GLU A 438 -32.53 0.14 -33.29
N ASP A 439 -32.77 1.44 -33.11
CA ASP A 439 -33.38 2.35 -34.07
C ASP A 439 -32.38 2.95 -35.08
N GLY A 440 -31.08 2.66 -34.93
CA GLY A 440 -30.03 3.21 -35.79
C GLY A 440 -29.57 4.61 -35.38
N GLU A 441 -30.08 5.15 -34.27
CA GLU A 441 -29.68 6.45 -33.72
C GLU A 441 -28.58 6.33 -32.68
N LEU A 442 -27.78 7.38 -32.48
CA LEU A 442 -26.77 7.38 -31.41
C LEU A 442 -27.45 7.25 -30.04
N LEU A 443 -26.87 6.44 -29.16
CA LEU A 443 -27.36 6.33 -27.78
C LEU A 443 -27.14 7.65 -27.04
N ALA A 444 -28.14 8.08 -26.26
CA ALA A 444 -28.08 9.34 -25.51
C ALA A 444 -26.87 9.41 -24.57
N GLU A 445 -26.48 8.29 -23.96
CA GLU A 445 -25.27 8.16 -23.13
C GLU A 445 -23.96 8.50 -23.84
N CYS A 446 -23.96 8.57 -25.18
CA CYS A 446 -22.79 8.96 -25.97
C CYS A 446 -22.69 10.48 -26.24
N TYR A 447 -23.75 11.26 -26.06
CA TYR A 447 -23.75 12.69 -26.42
C TYR A 447 -24.54 13.63 -25.50
N ASP A 448 -25.51 13.12 -24.73
CA ASP A 448 -26.22 13.88 -23.72
C ASP A 448 -25.50 13.74 -22.37
N VAL A 449 -24.87 14.83 -21.93
CA VAL A 449 -24.12 14.88 -20.66
C VAL A 449 -24.94 14.38 -19.48
N MET A 450 -26.25 14.62 -19.48
CA MET A 450 -27.14 14.17 -18.39
C MET A 450 -27.40 12.66 -18.43
N ALA A 451 -27.20 12.03 -19.58
CA ALA A 451 -27.31 10.58 -19.77
C ALA A 451 -25.95 9.87 -19.69
N PHE A 452 -24.83 10.59 -19.52
CA PHE A 452 -23.53 9.96 -19.33
C PHE A 452 -23.57 9.05 -18.10
N PRO A 453 -23.17 7.77 -18.20
CA PRO A 453 -23.24 6.83 -17.09
C PRO A 453 -22.51 7.35 -15.84
N GLU A 454 -21.40 8.07 -16.04
CA GLU A 454 -20.60 8.69 -14.98
C GLU A 454 -21.35 9.83 -14.28
N ILE A 455 -22.11 10.64 -15.03
CA ILE A 455 -22.88 11.76 -14.49
C ILE A 455 -24.13 11.24 -13.77
N VAL A 456 -24.82 10.24 -14.34
CA VAL A 456 -25.96 9.58 -13.69
C VAL A 456 -25.53 8.94 -12.37
N HIS A 457 -24.38 8.25 -12.37
CA HIS A 457 -23.80 7.67 -11.16
C HIS A 457 -23.48 8.73 -10.12
N LEU A 458 -22.79 9.81 -10.51
CA LEU A 458 -22.46 10.92 -9.61
C LEU A 458 -23.72 11.58 -9.04
N GLN A 459 -24.75 11.81 -9.85
CA GLN A 459 -26.02 12.39 -9.40
C GLN A 459 -26.74 11.48 -8.41
N GLY A 460 -26.74 10.16 -8.64
CA GLY A 460 -27.22 9.18 -7.68
C GLY A 460 -26.50 9.30 -6.34
N GLN A 461 -25.16 9.29 -6.36
CA GLN A 461 -24.33 9.46 -5.16
C GLN A 461 -24.60 10.79 -4.44
N MET A 462 -24.68 11.91 -5.17
CA MET A 462 -24.97 13.23 -4.61
C MET A 462 -26.38 13.30 -4.01
N HIS A 463 -27.38 12.70 -4.66
CA HIS A 463 -28.75 12.63 -4.17
C HIS A 463 -28.85 11.82 -2.88
N GLU A 464 -28.14 10.69 -2.80
CA GLU A 464 -28.05 9.87 -1.59
C GLU A 464 -27.40 10.63 -0.43
N LEU A 465 -26.25 11.28 -0.68
CA LEU A 465 -25.55 12.09 0.32
C LEU A 465 -26.43 13.24 0.85
N THR A 466 -27.08 13.97 -0.06
CA THR A 466 -27.97 15.09 0.30
C THR A 466 -29.21 14.61 1.07
N SER A 467 -29.81 13.49 0.66
CA SER A 467 -30.97 12.90 1.32
C SER A 467 -30.64 12.34 2.71
N ALA A 468 -29.38 11.95 2.94
CA ALA A 468 -28.85 11.58 4.25
C ALA A 468 -28.51 12.79 5.15
N GLY A 469 -28.79 14.02 4.70
CA GLY A 469 -28.49 15.26 5.44
C GLY A 469 -27.01 15.65 5.43
N LEU A 470 -26.17 14.96 4.66
CA LEU A 470 -24.76 15.27 4.50
C LEU A 470 -24.62 16.40 3.47
N LYS A 471 -24.09 17.54 3.91
CA LYS A 471 -23.70 18.62 3.00
C LYS A 471 -22.34 18.27 2.40
N VAL A 472 -22.27 18.11 1.08
CA VAL A 472 -21.01 17.96 0.36
C VAL A 472 -20.23 19.26 0.52
N PRO A 473 -19.12 19.29 1.30
CA PRO A 473 -18.56 20.55 1.75
C PRO A 473 -17.84 21.33 0.65
N TYR A 474 -17.60 20.69 -0.51
CA TYR A 474 -16.72 21.24 -1.54
C TYR A 474 -17.38 22.28 -2.47
N LEU A 475 -18.71 22.34 -2.53
CA LEU A 475 -19.43 23.26 -3.43
C LEU A 475 -20.42 24.20 -2.71
N ASP A 476 -20.90 23.85 -1.51
CA ASP A 476 -21.94 24.61 -0.79
C ASP A 476 -21.48 25.29 0.52
N VAL A 477 -20.19 25.35 0.79
CA VAL A 477 -19.66 25.91 2.06
C VAL A 477 -19.04 27.29 1.86
N LEU A 478 -19.88 28.23 1.47
CA LEU A 478 -19.61 29.65 1.72
C LEU A 478 -20.74 30.21 2.57
N THR A 479 -20.64 30.01 3.89
CA THR A 479 -21.50 30.73 4.83
C THR A 479 -21.09 32.20 4.83
N THR A 480 -22.05 33.12 4.78
CA THR A 480 -21.78 34.57 4.94
C THR A 480 -21.28 34.93 6.35
N GLU A 481 -21.48 34.04 7.32
CA GLU A 481 -20.94 34.16 8.68
C GLU A 481 -19.42 34.02 8.69
N LYS A 482 -18.72 35.11 9.04
CA LYS A 482 -17.27 35.09 9.23
C LYS A 482 -16.94 34.55 10.62
N ARG A 483 -16.37 33.35 10.70
CA ARG A 483 -15.81 32.78 11.94
C ARG A 483 -14.29 32.71 11.84
N LYS A 484 -13.59 33.14 12.88
CA LYS A 484 -12.12 33.01 12.97
C LYS A 484 -11.78 31.55 13.25
N GLN A 485 -10.90 30.96 12.43
CA GLN A 485 -10.44 29.57 12.55
C GLN A 485 -8.93 29.49 12.40
N LEU A 486 -8.34 28.42 12.93
CA LEU A 486 -6.95 28.03 12.64
C LEU A 486 -6.98 27.01 11.51
N ASN A 487 -6.12 27.19 10.50
CA ASN A 487 -6.04 26.32 9.34
C ASN A 487 -4.77 25.47 9.40
N TYR A 488 -4.93 24.16 9.62
CA TYR A 488 -3.84 23.17 9.63
C TYR A 488 -3.71 22.40 8.30
N ASN A 489 -4.52 22.74 7.29
CA ASN A 489 -4.62 22.01 6.02
C ASN A 489 -4.04 22.81 4.84
N THR A 490 -3.27 23.87 5.12
CA THR A 490 -2.66 24.71 4.08
C THR A 490 -1.18 24.39 3.91
N TYR A 491 -0.71 24.44 2.67
CA TYR A 491 0.71 24.31 2.32
C TYR A 491 1.45 25.65 2.32
N ASN A 492 0.92 26.67 2.97
CA ASN A 492 1.57 27.97 3.18
C ASN A 492 2.67 27.87 4.26
N TYR A 493 3.64 26.97 4.06
CA TYR A 493 4.60 26.54 5.07
C TYR A 493 5.32 27.70 5.76
N LEU A 494 5.77 28.70 4.98
CA LEU A 494 6.52 29.84 5.50
C LEU A 494 5.64 31.05 5.86
N GLY A 495 4.32 30.93 5.67
CA GLY A 495 3.36 32.00 5.99
C GLY A 495 3.32 33.15 4.97
N TYR A 496 4.03 33.05 3.84
CA TYR A 496 4.17 34.18 2.91
C TYR A 496 2.90 34.59 2.18
N ALA A 497 1.93 33.69 1.99
CA ALA A 497 0.66 34.04 1.34
C ALA A 497 -0.12 35.13 2.10
N SER A 498 0.12 35.27 3.41
CA SER A 498 -0.48 36.30 4.28
C SER A 498 0.51 37.39 4.70
N HIS A 499 1.72 37.41 4.14
CA HIS A 499 2.75 38.37 4.54
C HIS A 499 2.47 39.76 3.94
N PRO A 500 2.49 40.85 4.75
CA PRO A 500 2.10 42.18 4.27
C PRO A 500 2.94 42.70 3.10
N THR A 501 4.24 42.45 3.10
CA THR A 501 5.12 42.91 2.00
C THR A 501 4.88 42.13 0.71
N VAL A 502 4.56 40.83 0.80
CA VAL A 502 4.22 40.00 -0.36
C VAL A 502 2.91 40.48 -1.00
N ALA A 503 1.90 40.78 -0.18
CA ALA A 503 0.66 41.38 -0.65
C ALA A 503 0.86 42.77 -1.28
N ALA A 504 1.77 43.59 -0.73
CA ALA A 504 2.11 44.89 -1.30
C ALA A 504 2.84 44.76 -2.64
N ALA A 505 3.80 43.83 -2.76
CA ALA A 505 4.52 43.57 -4.00
C ALA A 505 3.60 43.07 -5.12
N SER A 506 2.63 42.22 -4.78
CA SER A 506 1.59 41.77 -5.71
C SER A 506 0.77 42.94 -6.28
N LYS A 507 0.34 43.89 -5.41
CA LYS A 507 -0.38 45.10 -5.83
C LYS A 507 0.48 46.02 -6.70
N ALA A 508 1.73 46.24 -6.33
CA ALA A 508 2.66 47.07 -7.12
C ALA A 508 2.90 46.48 -8.53
N ALA A 509 2.96 45.15 -8.64
CA ALA A 509 3.05 44.49 -9.93
C ALA A 509 1.78 44.68 -10.77
N ILE A 510 0.59 44.68 -10.15
CA ILE A 510 -0.67 45.01 -10.83
C ILE A 510 -0.64 46.46 -11.35
N ASP A 511 -0.23 47.41 -10.52
CA ASP A 511 -0.18 48.83 -10.90
C ASP A 511 0.77 49.09 -12.08
N THR A 512 1.83 48.28 -12.21
CA THR A 512 2.86 48.45 -13.24
C THR A 512 2.55 47.68 -14.52
N TYR A 513 2.12 46.42 -14.40
CA TYR A 513 2.03 45.47 -15.53
C TYR A 513 0.60 45.04 -15.84
N GLY A 514 -0.39 45.46 -15.04
CA GLY A 514 -1.77 45.03 -15.15
C GLY A 514 -2.06 43.66 -14.51
N THR A 515 -3.25 43.13 -14.76
CA THR A 515 -3.78 41.94 -14.08
C THR A 515 -3.36 40.62 -14.71
N GLY A 516 -2.81 40.63 -15.92
CA GLY A 516 -2.44 39.40 -16.63
C GLY A 516 -1.61 39.67 -17.88
N MET A 517 -0.96 38.60 -18.38
CA MET A 517 -0.15 38.65 -19.60
C MET A 517 -0.98 38.59 -20.88
N SER A 518 -2.20 38.03 -20.81
CA SER A 518 -3.16 37.87 -21.93
C SER A 518 -2.58 37.28 -23.22
N SER A 519 -1.47 36.54 -23.10
CA SER A 519 -0.72 36.00 -24.22
C SER A 519 0.24 34.91 -23.75
N SER A 520 0.80 34.18 -24.70
CA SER A 520 1.91 33.26 -24.46
C SER A 520 3.16 34.02 -23.99
N PRO A 521 3.93 33.48 -23.04
CA PRO A 521 5.23 34.00 -22.65
C PRO A 521 6.16 34.31 -23.83
N ILE A 522 6.09 33.56 -24.93
CA ILE A 522 6.95 33.78 -26.11
C ILE A 522 6.84 35.21 -26.67
N VAL A 523 5.66 35.82 -26.57
CA VAL A 523 5.38 37.15 -27.12
C VAL A 523 5.07 38.19 -26.04
N GLY A 524 4.77 37.77 -24.81
CA GLY A 524 4.24 38.62 -23.76
C GLY A 524 5.00 38.59 -22.43
N GLN A 525 6.14 37.88 -22.34
CA GLN A 525 6.88 37.77 -21.07
C GLN A 525 7.20 39.15 -20.49
N THR A 526 6.76 39.40 -19.25
CA THR A 526 6.99 40.68 -18.57
C THR A 526 8.33 40.70 -17.84
N ILE A 527 8.81 41.90 -17.51
CA ILE A 527 10.06 42.10 -16.76
C ILE A 527 10.01 41.38 -15.41
N VAL A 528 8.89 41.48 -14.67
CA VAL A 528 8.75 40.80 -13.38
C VAL A 528 8.82 39.27 -13.51
N ASN A 529 8.40 38.68 -14.64
CA ASN A 529 8.59 37.25 -14.87
C ASN A 529 10.07 36.89 -15.06
N THR A 530 10.83 37.69 -15.82
CA THR A 530 12.28 37.48 -15.97
C THR A 530 13.04 37.71 -14.66
N GLU A 531 12.60 38.65 -13.82
CA GLU A 531 13.16 38.85 -12.48
C GLU A 531 12.90 37.65 -11.56
N VAL A 532 11.71 37.05 -11.64
CA VAL A 532 11.40 35.79 -10.93
C VAL A 532 12.29 34.64 -11.42
N GLU A 533 12.47 34.48 -12.74
CA GLU A 533 13.38 33.46 -13.28
C GLU A 533 14.81 33.64 -12.71
N ALA A 534 15.33 34.86 -12.71
CA ALA A 534 16.65 35.18 -12.17
C ALA A 534 16.73 34.96 -10.65
N ALA A 535 15.71 35.37 -9.90
CA ALA A 535 15.66 35.19 -8.45
C ALA A 535 15.61 33.69 -8.06
N LEU A 536 14.85 32.88 -8.81
CA LEU A 536 14.81 31.43 -8.63
C LEU A 536 16.18 30.78 -8.87
N CYS A 537 16.85 31.14 -9.97
CA CYS A 537 18.21 30.68 -10.28
C CYS A 537 19.21 31.04 -9.19
N SER A 538 19.17 32.29 -8.71
CA SER A 538 20.06 32.77 -7.65
C SER A 538 19.79 32.08 -6.31
N HIS A 539 18.53 31.90 -5.93
CA HIS A 539 18.17 31.36 -4.62
C HIS A 539 18.39 29.85 -4.53
N PHE A 540 17.90 29.09 -5.52
CA PHE A 540 17.98 27.62 -5.54
C PHE A 540 19.19 27.07 -6.29
N THR A 541 20.13 27.94 -6.70
CA THR A 541 21.37 27.58 -7.41
C THR A 541 21.09 26.79 -8.68
N ALA A 542 20.72 27.47 -9.76
CA ALA A 542 20.46 26.87 -11.06
C ALA A 542 20.93 27.75 -12.22
N ASP A 543 21.28 27.14 -13.35
CA ASP A 543 21.72 27.88 -14.54
C ASP A 543 20.57 28.68 -15.17
N ALA A 544 19.38 28.07 -15.27
CA ALA A 544 18.22 28.68 -15.89
C ALA A 544 16.90 28.22 -15.26
N ALA A 545 15.88 29.05 -15.43
CA ALA A 545 14.51 28.77 -15.00
C ALA A 545 13.51 29.03 -16.13
N VAL A 546 12.42 28.27 -16.16
CA VAL A 546 11.23 28.56 -16.96
C VAL A 546 9.99 28.50 -16.08
N LEU A 547 9.09 29.47 -16.25
CA LEU A 547 7.86 29.61 -15.46
C LEU A 547 6.64 29.03 -16.18
N PHE A 548 5.73 28.47 -15.39
CA PHE A 548 4.42 27.99 -15.81
C PHE A 548 3.33 28.52 -14.88
N VAL A 549 2.08 28.46 -15.32
CA VAL A 549 0.91 28.94 -14.54
C VAL A 549 0.56 28.06 -13.33
N GLY A 550 1.17 26.88 -13.20
CA GLY A 550 1.00 26.01 -12.04
C GLY A 550 2.01 24.87 -12.00
N GLY A 551 2.27 24.32 -10.81
CA GLY A 551 3.16 23.16 -10.64
C GLY A 551 2.66 21.92 -11.40
N TRP A 552 1.34 21.68 -11.42
CA TRP A 552 0.76 20.54 -12.15
C TRP A 552 1.11 20.59 -13.64
N VAL A 553 0.91 21.73 -14.30
CA VAL A 553 1.23 21.88 -15.72
C VAL A 553 2.73 21.84 -15.97
N ALA A 554 3.56 22.37 -15.05
CA ALA A 554 5.02 22.31 -15.15
C ALA A 554 5.51 20.86 -15.25
N ASN A 555 5.02 19.97 -14.39
CA ASN A 555 5.33 18.53 -14.45
C ASN A 555 4.87 17.91 -15.77
N VAL A 556 3.57 18.06 -16.10
CA VAL A 556 2.96 17.41 -17.26
C VAL A 556 3.71 17.76 -18.54
N THR A 557 3.87 19.05 -18.81
CA THR A 557 4.44 19.51 -20.07
C THR A 557 5.94 19.28 -20.16
N THR A 558 6.67 19.32 -19.04
CA THR A 558 8.11 19.05 -19.05
C THR A 558 8.37 17.58 -19.37
N ILE A 559 7.59 16.67 -18.78
CA ILE A 559 7.74 15.23 -19.04
C ILE A 559 7.33 14.90 -20.47
N ASP A 560 6.17 15.38 -20.95
CA ASP A 560 5.72 15.07 -22.33
C ASP A 560 6.70 15.55 -23.39
N SER A 561 7.34 16.71 -23.14
CA SER A 561 8.18 17.33 -24.15
C SER A 561 9.60 16.76 -24.15
N LEU A 562 10.04 16.10 -23.07
CA LEU A 562 11.41 15.60 -22.93
C LEU A 562 11.59 14.16 -23.44
N VAL A 563 10.59 13.31 -23.23
CA VAL A 563 10.61 11.88 -23.57
C VAL A 563 9.39 11.51 -24.40
N GLY A 564 9.50 10.45 -25.19
CA GLY A 564 8.34 9.91 -25.90
C GLY A 564 8.56 8.49 -26.43
N LYS A 565 7.88 8.12 -27.51
CA LYS A 565 8.01 6.77 -28.11
C LYS A 565 9.50 6.40 -28.32
N GLY A 566 9.90 5.25 -27.78
CA GLY A 566 11.28 4.75 -27.81
C GLY A 566 12.17 5.17 -26.63
N ASP A 567 11.67 6.02 -25.73
CA ASP A 567 12.27 6.34 -24.44
C ASP A 567 11.56 5.57 -23.30
N LEU A 568 12.16 5.57 -22.11
CA LEU A 568 11.61 4.97 -20.89
C LEU A 568 11.50 6.01 -19.77
N ILE A 569 10.41 5.95 -19.03
CA ILE A 569 10.27 6.60 -17.73
C ILE A 569 10.32 5.53 -16.65
N LEU A 570 11.26 5.70 -15.71
CA LEU A 570 11.37 4.87 -14.51
C LEU A 570 10.94 5.71 -13.31
N CYS A 571 9.80 5.39 -12.71
CA CYS A 571 9.19 6.25 -11.70
C CYS A 571 8.92 5.53 -10.37
N ASP A 572 8.95 6.30 -9.29
CA ASP A 572 8.46 5.83 -7.99
C ASP A 572 6.94 5.58 -8.08
N VAL A 573 6.46 4.49 -7.49
CA VAL A 573 5.04 4.13 -7.51
C VAL A 573 4.12 5.17 -6.86
N LEU A 574 4.65 6.03 -5.98
CA LEU A 574 3.90 7.08 -5.28
C LEU A 574 3.99 8.47 -5.92
N ASN A 575 4.55 8.59 -7.14
CA ASN A 575 4.64 9.89 -7.79
C ASN A 575 3.28 10.59 -7.96
N HIS A 576 3.29 11.90 -7.79
CA HIS A 576 2.14 12.78 -7.86
C HIS A 576 1.43 12.66 -9.22
N ASN A 577 0.11 12.84 -9.21
CA ASN A 577 -0.76 12.67 -10.38
C ASN A 577 -0.30 13.49 -11.60
N SER A 578 0.30 14.67 -11.41
CA SER A 578 0.85 15.45 -12.52
C SER A 578 2.01 14.73 -13.25
N CYS A 579 2.87 14.03 -12.52
CA CYS A 579 3.95 13.24 -13.10
C CYS A 579 3.37 12.06 -13.86
N VAL A 580 2.43 11.33 -13.26
CA VAL A 580 1.71 10.20 -13.89
C VAL A 580 0.98 10.65 -15.17
N THR A 581 0.37 11.83 -15.15
CA THR A 581 -0.31 12.39 -16.33
C THR A 581 0.69 12.73 -17.44
N GLY A 582 1.80 13.40 -17.11
CA GLY A 582 2.87 13.69 -18.07
C GLY A 582 3.48 12.42 -18.67
N GLN A 583 3.68 11.38 -17.85
CA GLN A 583 4.17 10.08 -18.28
C GLN A 583 3.25 9.46 -19.35
N ARG A 584 1.94 9.43 -19.09
CA ARG A 584 0.96 8.88 -20.04
C ARG A 584 0.91 9.68 -21.35
N LEU A 585 0.91 11.01 -21.26
CA LEU A 585 0.86 11.89 -22.44
C LEU A 585 2.13 11.83 -23.30
N SER A 586 3.28 11.49 -22.71
CA SER A 586 4.55 11.39 -23.45
C SER A 586 4.55 10.27 -24.51
N GLY A 587 3.80 9.18 -24.28
CA GLY A 587 3.87 7.97 -25.09
C GLY A 587 5.18 7.17 -24.94
N ALA A 588 6.02 7.48 -23.94
CA ALA A 588 7.18 6.68 -23.56
C ALA A 588 6.74 5.37 -22.88
N ALA A 589 7.62 4.37 -22.84
CA ALA A 589 7.41 3.21 -21.99
C ALA A 589 7.48 3.64 -20.51
N ILE A 590 6.66 3.04 -19.65
CA ILE A 590 6.61 3.38 -18.22
C ILE A 590 6.88 2.11 -17.41
N LEU A 591 7.87 2.17 -16.53
CA LEU A 591 8.10 1.15 -15.51
C LEU A 591 8.14 1.83 -14.14
N SER A 592 7.52 1.22 -13.14
CA SER A 592 7.59 1.68 -11.77
C SER A 592 8.53 0.81 -10.93
N PHE A 593 9.12 1.42 -9.90
CA PHE A 593 9.81 0.70 -8.83
C PHE A 593 9.09 0.92 -7.49
N PRO A 594 9.18 -0.02 -6.54
CA PRO A 594 8.62 0.16 -5.20
C PRO A 594 9.13 1.44 -4.56
N HIS A 595 8.28 2.05 -3.74
CA HIS A 595 8.58 3.35 -3.15
C HIS A 595 9.96 3.41 -2.48
N ASN A 596 10.78 4.39 -2.90
CA ASN A 596 12.13 4.64 -2.40
C ASN A 596 13.14 3.47 -2.56
N ASP A 597 12.85 2.45 -3.39
CA ASP A 597 13.72 1.28 -3.60
C ASP A 597 14.70 1.48 -4.78
N VAL A 598 15.82 2.14 -4.47
CA VAL A 598 16.93 2.37 -5.41
C VAL A 598 17.52 1.06 -5.95
N ALA A 599 17.53 -0.01 -5.15
CA ALA A 599 18.10 -1.30 -5.55
C ALA A 599 17.25 -1.98 -6.63
N THR A 600 15.92 -1.91 -6.50
CA THR A 600 15.02 -2.38 -7.56
C THR A 600 15.12 -1.50 -8.80
N ALA A 601 15.23 -0.18 -8.65
CA ALA A 601 15.47 0.72 -9.79
C ALA A 601 16.76 0.36 -10.55
N ASP A 602 17.87 0.08 -9.84
CA ASP A 602 19.13 -0.40 -10.43
C ASP A 602 18.96 -1.72 -11.18
N ARG A 603 18.30 -2.71 -10.56
CA ARG A 603 18.05 -4.02 -11.18
C ARG A 603 17.24 -3.90 -12.47
N ILE A 604 16.21 -3.04 -12.48
CA ILE A 604 15.42 -2.75 -13.70
C ILE A 604 16.32 -2.15 -14.77
N LEU A 605 17.08 -1.09 -14.45
CA LEU A 605 17.95 -0.40 -15.40
C LEU A 605 19.01 -1.33 -15.99
N ARG A 606 19.66 -2.18 -15.19
CA ARG A 606 20.62 -3.19 -15.70
C ARG A 606 20.01 -4.08 -16.78
N SER A 607 18.74 -4.45 -16.62
CA SER A 607 18.03 -5.32 -17.56
C SER A 607 17.59 -4.60 -18.83
N VAL A 608 17.08 -3.36 -18.71
CA VAL A 608 16.36 -2.73 -19.84
C VAL A 608 16.98 -1.46 -20.38
N ARG A 609 17.96 -0.85 -19.70
CA ARG A 609 18.51 0.47 -20.08
C ARG A 609 18.98 0.54 -21.53
N HIS A 610 19.59 -0.52 -22.05
CA HIS A 610 20.13 -0.58 -23.41
C HIS A 610 19.05 -0.62 -24.52
N LYS A 611 17.79 -0.88 -24.16
CA LYS A 611 16.66 -0.97 -25.11
C LYS A 611 16.04 0.38 -25.45
N TYR A 612 16.37 1.43 -24.68
CA TYR A 612 15.72 2.74 -24.78
C TYR A 612 16.72 3.84 -25.12
N ARG A 613 16.29 4.79 -25.97
CA ARG A 613 17.10 5.93 -26.41
C ARG A 613 17.44 6.84 -25.23
N ARG A 614 16.44 7.24 -24.44
CA ARG A 614 16.59 8.00 -23.18
C ARG A 614 15.87 7.29 -22.05
N VAL A 615 16.35 7.53 -20.83
CA VAL A 615 15.65 7.13 -19.61
C VAL A 615 15.53 8.33 -18.69
N LEU A 616 14.31 8.61 -18.24
CA LEU A 616 14.00 9.63 -17.24
C LEU A 616 13.61 8.95 -15.94
N ILE A 617 14.40 9.15 -14.88
CA ILE A 617 14.06 8.71 -13.52
C ILE A 617 13.24 9.82 -12.87
N VAL A 618 12.06 9.52 -12.35
CA VAL A 618 11.15 10.52 -11.73
C VAL A 618 10.93 10.17 -10.26
N ILE A 619 11.26 11.11 -9.38
CA ILE A 619 11.11 11.01 -7.92
C ILE A 619 10.65 12.35 -7.34
N GLU A 620 10.13 12.34 -6.11
CA GLU A 620 9.77 13.56 -5.36
C GLU A 620 10.81 13.85 -4.28
N GLY A 621 11.06 15.13 -3.98
CA GLY A 621 11.96 15.54 -2.91
C GLY A 621 11.38 15.28 -1.52
N VAL A 622 10.08 15.54 -1.35
CA VAL A 622 9.27 15.16 -0.18
C VAL A 622 7.94 14.63 -0.72
N TYR A 623 7.58 13.41 -0.37
CA TYR A 623 6.34 12.78 -0.86
C TYR A 623 5.14 13.33 -0.08
N SER A 624 4.15 13.86 -0.81
CA SER A 624 3.11 14.73 -0.24
C SER A 624 2.20 14.11 0.83
N MET A 625 1.93 12.79 0.76
CA MET A 625 1.01 12.11 1.68
C MET A 625 1.72 11.61 2.95
N ASP A 626 2.89 11.00 2.79
CA ASP A 626 3.62 10.35 3.88
C ASP A 626 4.68 11.28 4.52
N GLY A 627 5.11 12.32 3.81
CA GLY A 627 6.07 13.31 4.29
C GLY A 627 7.52 12.83 4.35
N ASP A 628 7.82 11.65 3.80
CA ASP A 628 9.16 11.09 3.75
C ASP A 628 9.94 11.55 2.51
N ILE A 629 11.24 11.21 2.46
CA ILE A 629 12.21 11.75 1.50
C ILE A 629 13.02 10.63 0.83
N PRO A 630 13.46 10.80 -0.43
CA PRO A 630 14.28 9.81 -1.10
C PRO A 630 15.75 9.85 -0.67
N ASP A 631 16.48 8.76 -0.86
CA ASP A 631 17.96 8.78 -0.84
C ASP A 631 18.49 9.43 -2.13
N LEU A 632 18.46 10.77 -2.18
CA LEU A 632 18.87 11.54 -3.36
C LEU A 632 20.31 11.23 -3.80
N PRO A 633 21.33 11.12 -2.91
CA PRO A 633 22.68 10.70 -3.29
C PRO A 633 22.70 9.36 -4.04
N ALA A 634 21.94 8.37 -3.58
CA ALA A 634 21.87 7.06 -4.24
C ALA A 634 21.22 7.15 -5.63
N PHE A 635 20.16 7.95 -5.80
CA PHE A 635 19.56 8.20 -7.12
C PHE A 635 20.50 8.97 -8.06
N VAL A 636 21.30 9.90 -7.54
CA VAL A 636 22.34 10.60 -8.31
C VAL A 636 23.42 9.61 -8.78
N ALA A 637 23.88 8.72 -7.90
CA ALA A 637 24.81 7.67 -8.28
C ALA A 637 24.22 6.74 -9.35
N LEU A 638 22.95 6.36 -9.19
CA LEU A 638 22.22 5.52 -10.12
C LEU A 638 22.12 6.16 -11.51
N LYS A 639 21.71 7.44 -11.60
CA LYS A 639 21.62 8.13 -12.90
C LYS A 639 22.97 8.19 -13.61
N LYS A 640 24.06 8.38 -12.86
CA LYS A 640 25.43 8.48 -13.40
C LYS A 640 25.88 7.11 -13.93
N ALA A 641 25.63 6.04 -13.17
CA ALA A 641 25.97 4.68 -13.55
C ALA A 641 25.26 4.25 -14.85
N HIS A 642 23.97 4.59 -14.99
CA HIS A 642 23.15 4.16 -16.14
C HIS A 642 22.98 5.21 -17.24
N LYS A 643 23.60 6.40 -17.10
CA LYS A 643 23.47 7.52 -18.05
C LYS A 643 22.00 7.88 -18.31
N CYS A 644 21.28 8.14 -17.22
CA CYS A 644 19.88 8.55 -17.22
C CYS A 644 19.74 10.03 -16.83
N PHE A 645 18.58 10.61 -17.15
CA PHE A 645 18.17 11.89 -16.59
C PHE A 645 17.46 11.68 -15.25
N LEU A 646 17.61 12.62 -14.32
CA LEU A 646 16.91 12.65 -13.04
C LEU A 646 15.98 13.87 -12.98
N PHE A 647 14.69 13.59 -12.82
CA PHE A 647 13.63 14.55 -12.55
C PHE A 647 13.25 14.47 -11.07
N LEU A 648 13.47 15.57 -10.36
CA LEU A 648 13.14 15.69 -8.95
C LEU A 648 12.05 16.75 -8.77
N ASP A 649 10.88 16.34 -8.27
CA ASP A 649 9.80 17.25 -7.90
C ASP A 649 10.05 17.80 -6.49
N GLU A 650 10.46 19.06 -6.40
CA GLU A 650 10.77 19.75 -5.14
C GLU A 650 9.59 20.60 -4.63
N ALA A 651 8.36 20.31 -5.05
CA ALA A 651 7.20 21.12 -4.66
C ALA A 651 7.00 21.20 -3.15
N HIS A 652 7.28 20.12 -2.40
CA HIS A 652 7.17 20.07 -0.94
C HIS A 652 8.48 20.30 -0.19
N SER A 653 9.62 20.33 -0.89
CA SER A 653 10.95 20.45 -0.28
C SER A 653 11.59 21.83 -0.45
N PHE A 654 11.26 22.58 -1.50
CA PHE A 654 11.68 23.98 -1.59
C PHE A 654 11.00 24.82 -0.50
N GLY A 655 11.81 25.49 0.29
CA GLY A 655 11.46 26.28 1.46
C GLY A 655 11.36 25.51 2.77
N THR A 656 11.39 24.17 2.74
CA THR A 656 11.18 23.33 3.93
C THR A 656 12.38 22.41 4.22
N MET A 657 13.15 22.03 3.19
CA MET A 657 14.28 21.11 3.33
C MET A 657 15.61 21.82 3.09
N GLY A 658 16.62 21.38 3.84
CA GLY A 658 17.97 21.96 3.85
C GLY A 658 18.11 23.10 4.87
N PRO A 659 19.35 23.40 5.32
CA PRO A 659 19.60 24.42 6.34
C PRO A 659 19.05 25.82 6.00
N THR A 660 18.90 26.15 4.71
CA THR A 660 18.34 27.44 4.27
C THR A 660 17.09 27.27 3.41
N GLY A 661 16.47 26.08 3.43
CA GLY A 661 15.26 25.81 2.67
C GLY A 661 15.49 25.66 1.15
N LYS A 662 16.71 25.38 0.69
CA LYS A 662 17.01 25.27 -0.76
C LYS A 662 16.65 23.92 -1.37
N GLY A 663 16.02 23.03 -0.61
CA GLY A 663 15.53 21.73 -1.07
C GLY A 663 16.51 20.58 -0.81
N MET A 664 16.25 19.46 -1.48
CA MET A 664 16.91 18.19 -1.18
C MET A 664 18.40 18.16 -1.56
N CYS A 665 18.78 18.91 -2.59
CA CYS A 665 20.19 19.05 -2.95
C CYS A 665 21.01 19.67 -1.80
N GLU A 666 20.46 20.71 -1.14
CA GLU A 666 21.11 21.33 0.02
C GLU A 666 21.07 20.39 1.24
N HIS A 667 19.94 19.73 1.47
CA HIS A 667 19.77 18.77 2.58
C HIS A 667 20.82 17.65 2.57
N PHE A 668 21.11 17.09 1.39
CA PHE A 668 22.09 16.00 1.24
C PHE A 668 23.49 16.47 0.83
N ASN A 669 23.73 17.78 0.72
CA ASN A 669 24.98 18.34 0.19
C ASN A 669 25.36 17.77 -1.19
N VAL A 670 24.35 17.59 -2.04
CA VAL A 670 24.49 17.15 -3.43
C VAL A 670 24.60 18.39 -4.33
N PRO A 671 25.57 18.46 -5.26
CA PRO A 671 25.64 19.56 -6.22
C PRO A 671 24.34 19.66 -7.03
N ALA A 672 23.75 20.84 -7.09
CA ALA A 672 22.49 21.05 -7.82
C ALA A 672 22.57 20.66 -9.31
N SER A 673 23.77 20.72 -9.91
CA SER A 673 24.05 20.28 -11.28
C SER A 673 24.00 18.76 -11.48
N ASP A 674 23.99 17.97 -10.41
CA ASP A 674 23.85 16.52 -10.48
C ASP A 674 22.38 16.07 -10.64
N VAL A 675 21.41 16.97 -10.48
CA VAL A 675 19.99 16.74 -10.77
C VAL A 675 19.61 17.51 -12.03
N ASP A 676 19.19 16.80 -13.08
CA ASP A 676 19.03 17.43 -14.41
C ASP A 676 17.84 18.39 -14.46
N ILE A 677 16.77 18.03 -13.75
CA ILE A 677 15.51 18.78 -13.71
C ILE A 677 15.03 18.83 -12.27
N ARG A 678 14.90 20.04 -11.73
CA ARG A 678 14.24 20.29 -10.44
C ARG A 678 12.98 21.08 -10.67
N MET A 679 11.83 20.47 -10.42
CA MET A 679 10.54 21.13 -10.50
C MET A 679 10.22 21.80 -9.17
N GLY A 680 9.64 22.99 -9.19
CA GLY A 680 9.05 23.60 -8.00
C GLY A 680 7.68 24.22 -8.25
N THR A 681 6.97 24.49 -7.15
CA THR A 681 5.71 25.24 -7.16
C THR A 681 5.83 26.55 -6.39
N MET A 682 5.14 27.58 -6.86
CA MET A 682 5.00 28.85 -6.13
C MET A 682 3.83 28.80 -5.15
N SER A 683 2.97 27.78 -5.22
CA SER A 683 1.71 27.70 -4.48
C SER A 683 1.79 27.16 -3.06
N LYS A 684 3.00 26.87 -2.58
CA LYS A 684 3.25 26.30 -1.25
C LYS A 684 4.11 27.24 -0.42
N ALA A 685 5.38 26.92 -0.21
CA ALA A 685 6.29 27.71 0.60
C ALA A 685 6.39 29.19 0.16
N MET A 686 6.28 29.48 -1.14
CA MET A 686 6.36 30.84 -1.69
C MET A 686 5.04 31.64 -1.61
N GLY A 687 3.92 31.01 -1.24
CA GLY A 687 2.66 31.71 -0.98
C GLY A 687 2.04 32.47 -2.17
N SER A 688 2.25 31.99 -3.40
CA SER A 688 1.70 32.58 -4.64
C SER A 688 0.96 31.52 -5.47
N VAL A 689 0.95 31.63 -6.79
CA VAL A 689 0.44 30.61 -7.74
C VAL A 689 1.44 30.53 -8.89
N GLY A 690 1.69 29.33 -9.40
CA GLY A 690 2.66 29.11 -10.48
C GLY A 690 3.48 27.84 -10.28
N GLY A 691 4.19 27.44 -11.32
CA GLY A 691 5.17 26.37 -11.30
C GLY A 691 6.44 26.81 -12.03
N PHE A 692 7.55 26.11 -11.80
CA PHE A 692 8.78 26.39 -12.51
C PHE A 692 9.64 25.14 -12.64
N ILE A 693 10.54 25.17 -13.62
CA ILE A 693 11.60 24.18 -13.79
C ILE A 693 12.93 24.89 -13.69
N LEU A 694 13.83 24.34 -12.86
CA LEU A 694 15.25 24.69 -12.79
C LEU A 694 16.06 23.62 -13.52
N ALA A 695 16.85 24.04 -14.50
CA ALA A 695 17.68 23.14 -15.29
C ALA A 695 18.83 23.91 -15.98
N SER A 696 19.59 23.21 -16.83
CA SER A 696 20.58 23.84 -17.70
C SER A 696 19.95 24.84 -18.67
N HIS A 697 20.72 25.83 -19.12
CA HIS A 697 20.28 26.78 -20.17
C HIS A 697 19.74 26.07 -21.41
N ALA A 698 20.40 25.00 -21.86
CA ALA A 698 19.99 24.25 -23.04
C ALA A 698 18.61 23.60 -22.86
N LEU A 699 18.35 22.99 -21.69
CA LEU A 699 17.06 22.36 -21.41
C LEU A 699 15.95 23.40 -21.22
N VAL A 700 16.22 24.49 -20.50
CA VAL A 700 15.25 25.58 -20.35
C VAL A 700 14.91 26.21 -21.70
N GLN A 701 15.90 26.45 -22.56
CA GLN A 701 15.67 26.95 -23.90
C GLN A 701 14.80 25.98 -24.70
N TYR A 702 15.12 24.68 -24.68
CA TYR A 702 14.31 23.65 -25.32
C TYR A 702 12.85 23.68 -24.84
N LEU A 703 12.63 23.73 -23.52
CA LEU A 703 11.28 23.80 -22.95
C LEU A 703 10.53 25.07 -23.38
N LYS A 704 11.20 26.23 -23.47
CA LYS A 704 10.58 27.48 -23.95
C LYS A 704 10.08 27.41 -25.41
N TYR A 705 10.57 26.46 -26.21
CA TYR A 705 10.13 26.25 -27.61
C TYR A 705 9.22 25.03 -27.80
N CYS A 706 9.30 24.03 -26.91
CA CYS A 706 8.65 22.74 -27.11
C CYS A 706 7.54 22.44 -26.10
N ALA A 707 7.64 22.96 -24.88
CA ALA A 707 6.68 22.68 -23.82
C ALA A 707 5.34 23.35 -24.13
N GLY A 708 4.31 22.56 -24.45
CA GLY A 708 2.98 23.09 -24.77
C GLY A 708 2.40 23.99 -23.67
N GLY A 709 2.68 23.69 -22.41
CA GLY A 709 2.28 24.51 -21.26
C GLY A 709 2.98 25.87 -21.15
N PHE A 710 4.05 26.09 -21.91
CA PHE A 710 4.70 27.40 -22.09
C PHE A 710 4.31 28.04 -23.43
N VAL A 711 4.36 27.28 -24.53
CA VAL A 711 4.14 27.80 -25.89
C VAL A 711 2.68 28.20 -26.11
N TYR A 712 1.74 27.33 -25.72
CA TYR A 712 0.31 27.43 -26.04
C TYR A 712 -0.56 27.78 -24.83
N SER A 713 0.04 28.13 -23.71
CA SER A 713 -0.65 28.62 -22.52
C SER A 713 -0.39 30.11 -22.30
N VAL A 714 -1.19 30.73 -21.44
CA VAL A 714 -0.89 32.09 -20.96
C VAL A 714 0.26 32.05 -19.96
N GLY A 715 1.02 33.15 -19.86
CA GLY A 715 2.10 33.26 -18.88
C GLY A 715 1.63 33.56 -17.46
N LEU A 716 2.54 33.39 -16.50
CA LEU A 716 2.32 33.71 -15.09
C LEU A 716 1.94 35.19 -14.92
N GLY A 717 0.79 35.44 -14.27
CA GLY A 717 0.25 36.78 -14.07
C GLY A 717 1.16 37.69 -13.22
N PRO A 718 1.22 39.01 -13.50
CA PRO A 718 2.12 39.93 -12.78
C PRO A 718 1.91 39.95 -11.26
N ALA A 719 0.65 39.88 -10.81
CA ALA A 719 0.32 39.81 -9.39
C ALA A 719 1.00 38.62 -8.68
N ASN A 720 1.02 37.46 -9.34
CA ASN A 720 1.64 36.25 -8.80
C ASN A 720 3.17 36.32 -8.90
N ALA A 721 3.70 36.85 -10.00
CA ALA A 721 5.13 37.06 -10.16
C ALA A 721 5.69 38.02 -9.10
N GLY A 722 5.02 39.16 -8.85
CA GLY A 722 5.42 40.12 -7.82
C GLY A 722 5.38 39.52 -6.41
N ALA A 723 4.35 38.74 -6.09
CA ALA A 723 4.28 38.00 -4.83
C ALA A 723 5.46 37.02 -4.68
N THR A 724 5.69 36.18 -5.70
CA THR A 724 6.79 35.19 -5.70
C THR A 724 8.15 35.85 -5.57
N LEU A 725 8.40 36.95 -6.30
CA LEU A 725 9.67 37.68 -6.23
C LEU A 725 9.94 38.18 -4.81
N GLN A 726 8.93 38.76 -4.16
CA GLN A 726 9.06 39.21 -2.78
C GLN A 726 9.25 38.05 -1.80
N SER A 727 8.56 36.93 -2.00
CA SER A 727 8.76 35.72 -1.19
C SER A 727 10.18 35.18 -1.30
N LEU A 728 10.77 35.15 -2.51
CA LEU A 728 12.15 34.71 -2.71
C LEU A 728 13.17 35.64 -2.02
N GLN A 729 12.92 36.95 -2.03
CA GLN A 729 13.74 37.91 -1.28
C GLN A 729 13.65 37.67 0.23
N LEU A 730 12.45 37.40 0.75
CA LEU A 730 12.26 37.05 2.16
C LEU A 730 12.91 35.72 2.51
N MET A 731 12.80 34.69 1.67
CA MET A 731 13.50 33.41 1.87
C MET A 731 15.02 33.59 1.97
N ALA A 732 15.59 34.50 1.19
CA ALA A 732 17.02 34.80 1.28
C ALA A 732 17.39 35.61 2.53
N ALA A 733 16.50 36.50 3.00
CA ALA A 733 16.73 37.37 4.15
C ALA A 733 16.43 36.72 5.50
N GLU A 734 15.51 35.75 5.53
CA GLU A 734 14.95 35.11 6.73
C GLU A 734 15.06 33.56 6.63
N PRO A 735 16.27 33.01 6.41
CA PRO A 735 16.47 31.56 6.24
C PRO A 735 16.06 30.74 7.48
N GLU A 736 16.05 31.36 8.66
CA GLU A 736 15.64 30.72 9.92
C GLU A 736 14.17 30.24 9.90
N ARG A 737 13.31 30.84 9.05
CA ARG A 737 11.92 30.39 8.91
C ARG A 737 11.82 28.94 8.46
N SER A 738 12.73 28.49 7.60
CA SER A 738 12.77 27.10 7.15
C SER A 738 13.19 26.14 8.26
N THR A 739 14.02 26.59 9.21
CA THR A 739 14.49 25.77 10.33
C THR A 739 13.51 25.68 11.50
N HIS A 740 12.49 26.53 11.52
CA HIS A 740 11.44 26.55 12.56
C HIS A 740 10.23 25.66 12.22
N LEU A 741 10.29 24.93 11.10
CA LEU A 741 9.31 23.92 10.67
C LEU A 741 9.68 22.55 11.24
#